data_AF-A0A0G0CCG1-F1
#
_entry.id   AF-A0A0G0CCG1-F1
#
_cell.length_a   1.000
_cell.length_b   1.000
_cell.length_c   1.000
_cell.angle_alpha   90.00
_cell.angle_beta   90.00
_cell.angle_gamma   90.00
#
_symmetry.space_group_name_H-M   'P 1'
#
loop_
_entity.id
_entity.type
_entity.pdbx_description
1 polymer ?
#
loop_
_entity_poly.entity_id
_entity_poly.type
_entity_poly.pdbx_seq_one_letter_code
_entity_poly.pdbx_strand_id
1 'polypeptide(L)'
;MNKLEFSGKQLKIISLSKKKNIIKDILMFINGHKEHMVQFSEKELVDYMDKGLTVLITDDQHQLLGFAKLYPWMVKNTIKGYEFSSWISKYPNNGIGKQLVDLVCNLHDTLDPDSDLFAIISSDNIKAISTLKKLGATKMKYPHYVKNLLKGKPETCMNLKIIKNLNKNIMKNTKIYEGIYTKGPAKITDQFIMDPTMTVLENKLAPYYVIETIAHNLMTAKCGIVPKQIAKKILKGLLEILGKSHYGNIIDPSVGDVHENVEKQLTDKIGDEAGWFHVARSRNDQTIVDQKLFTKKSLVDIFDELNKLEKTLLKKAEMYKDIIMPGFTHMRSAMPSSFGFWWQSYLDQILFINDVLKTIFEVYDYCPLGAGASYGVNWKIKPELTAKALGFSKPLNNGLSAINNRGIEDANIISQLAIIMTILSKMMEDLIIWSLPELNYVAISEEYTTGSSIMPQKMNPDICEKIKSKSSKLIANLVHDIVAMKGTPSGYNRDSAETKIAIMASLDEALSTIAITNAMISKVVANPEAMKKGVISSLPTKLADELVKKFQVPFRTAHKIVGKTVGLVNGNVQAITVDIVKKAIIEIIGKNLPLSADLVNNVFNVENALDHYEHEGSAGPKYVQKINNKLSKELIILNNWTADQKNKLVESEEKLLDEVYKFIKS
;
A
#
# COMPACT_ATOMS: atom_id res chain seq x y z
N MET A 1 -40.17 -8.40 -9.82
CA MET A 1 -39.41 -8.39 -8.55
C MET A 1 -37.96 -8.15 -8.93
N ASN A 2 -37.46 -6.94 -8.78
CA ASN A 2 -36.05 -6.65 -9.01
C ASN A 2 -35.40 -6.54 -7.63
N LYS A 3 -34.36 -7.35 -7.38
CA LYS A 3 -33.49 -7.19 -6.21
C LYS A 3 -32.50 -6.09 -6.56
N LEU A 4 -32.48 -5.02 -5.77
CA LEU A 4 -31.43 -4.00 -5.82
C LEU A 4 -30.56 -4.18 -4.58
N GLU A 5 -29.25 -4.29 -4.76
CA GLU A 5 -28.30 -4.38 -3.67
C GLU A 5 -27.58 -3.03 -3.56
N PHE A 6 -27.63 -2.40 -2.39
CA PHE A 6 -27.02 -1.08 -2.17
C PHE A 6 -26.44 -0.99 -0.75
N SER A 7 -25.16 -0.68 -0.65
CA SER A 7 -24.38 -0.65 0.61
C SER A 7 -24.41 -1.95 1.43
N GLY A 8 -24.39 -3.11 0.76
CA GLY A 8 -24.29 -4.42 1.41
C GLY A 8 -25.57 -4.96 2.05
N LYS A 9 -26.74 -4.35 1.78
CA LYS A 9 -28.06 -4.82 2.23
C LYS A 9 -28.97 -5.21 1.06
N GLN A 10 -29.79 -6.23 1.24
CA GLN A 10 -30.71 -6.72 0.20
C GLN A 10 -32.00 -5.92 0.20
N LEU A 11 -32.21 -5.07 -0.82
CA LEU A 11 -33.47 -4.33 -0.97
C LEU A 11 -34.45 -5.11 -1.87
N LYS A 12 -35.65 -5.34 -1.35
CA LYS A 12 -36.72 -6.05 -2.07
C LYS A 12 -37.72 -5.05 -2.66
N ILE A 13 -37.70 -4.85 -3.98
CA ILE A 13 -38.68 -3.99 -4.66
C ILE A 13 -39.93 -4.81 -4.99
N ILE A 14 -41.01 -4.50 -4.29
CA ILE A 14 -42.34 -5.02 -4.61
C ILE A 14 -43.02 -4.02 -5.55
N SER A 15 -43.00 -4.31 -6.85
CA SER A 15 -43.85 -3.61 -7.82
C SER A 15 -45.26 -4.20 -7.73
N LEU A 16 -46.21 -3.40 -7.26
CA LEU A 16 -47.61 -3.81 -7.08
C LEU A 16 -48.39 -3.48 -8.36
N SER A 17 -48.36 -4.37 -9.35
CA SER A 17 -49.34 -4.35 -10.45
C SER A 17 -50.47 -5.35 -10.19
N LYS A 18 -51.68 -4.82 -9.95
CA LYS A 18 -53.00 -5.47 -10.08
C LYS A 18 -53.10 -6.97 -9.73
N LYS A 19 -52.74 -7.39 -8.52
CA LYS A 19 -53.07 -8.75 -8.03
C LYS A 19 -53.78 -8.68 -6.67
N LYS A 20 -55.10 -8.91 -6.67
CA LYS A 20 -55.98 -8.97 -5.48
C LYS A 20 -55.44 -9.85 -4.35
N ASN A 21 -54.67 -10.89 -4.66
CA ASN A 21 -54.14 -11.82 -3.65
C ASN A 21 -53.07 -11.22 -2.74
N ILE A 22 -52.33 -10.19 -3.18
CA ILE A 22 -51.27 -9.55 -2.37
C ILE A 22 -51.84 -8.61 -1.30
N ILE A 23 -53.05 -8.08 -1.49
CA ILE A 23 -53.73 -7.23 -0.50
C ILE A 23 -53.99 -8.02 0.78
N LYS A 24 -54.33 -9.30 0.66
CA LYS A 24 -54.54 -10.22 1.78
C LYS A 24 -53.25 -10.49 2.56
N ASP A 25 -52.13 -10.64 1.86
CA ASP A 25 -50.81 -10.86 2.47
C ASP A 25 -50.29 -9.60 3.19
N ILE A 26 -50.52 -8.42 2.62
CA ILE A 26 -50.20 -7.13 3.25
C ILE A 26 -51.09 -6.89 4.49
N LEU A 27 -52.38 -7.22 4.43
CA LEU A 27 -53.27 -7.13 5.58
C LEU A 27 -52.90 -8.13 6.70
N MET A 28 -52.44 -9.34 6.35
CA MET A 28 -51.89 -10.30 7.33
C MET A 28 -50.61 -9.78 7.97
N PHE A 29 -49.70 -9.19 7.20
CA PHE A 29 -48.45 -8.60 7.69
C PHE A 29 -48.70 -7.38 8.60
N ILE A 30 -49.62 -6.48 8.21
CA ILE A 30 -50.03 -5.33 9.03
C ILE A 30 -50.70 -5.79 10.32
N ASN A 31 -51.55 -6.83 10.27
CA ASN A 31 -52.22 -7.38 11.45
C ASN A 31 -51.26 -8.09 12.41
N GLY A 32 -50.12 -8.59 11.94
CA GLY A 32 -49.07 -9.21 12.77
C GLY A 32 -48.17 -8.20 13.51
N HIS A 33 -48.26 -6.91 13.17
CA HIS A 33 -47.39 -5.85 13.69
C HIS A 33 -48.20 -4.63 14.17
N LYS A 34 -49.35 -4.89 14.80
CA LYS A 34 -50.37 -3.89 15.22
C LYS A 34 -49.86 -2.80 16.16
N GLU A 35 -48.75 -3.02 16.85
CA GLU A 35 -48.33 -2.16 17.97
C GLU A 35 -47.62 -0.87 17.53
N HIS A 36 -47.32 -0.72 16.22
CA HIS A 36 -46.53 0.41 15.72
C HIS A 36 -47.08 1.12 14.46
N MET A 37 -48.33 0.91 14.08
CA MET A 37 -48.89 1.51 12.85
C MET A 37 -50.25 2.18 13.02
N VAL A 38 -50.48 3.26 12.25
CA VAL A 38 -51.79 3.89 12.09
C VAL A 38 -52.70 2.92 11.33
N GLN A 39 -53.88 2.63 11.87
CA GLN A 39 -54.82 1.68 11.26
C GLN A 39 -55.45 2.30 10.00
N PHE A 40 -55.29 1.62 8.87
CA PHE A 40 -56.08 1.85 7.65
C PHE A 40 -57.06 0.69 7.49
N SER A 41 -58.29 0.98 7.05
CA SER A 41 -59.25 -0.05 6.68
C SER A 41 -58.87 -0.72 5.36
N GLU A 42 -59.30 -1.97 5.18
CA GLU A 42 -59.09 -2.74 3.92
C GLU A 42 -59.63 -1.98 2.70
N LYS A 43 -60.74 -1.25 2.86
CA LYS A 43 -61.33 -0.43 1.82
C LYS A 43 -60.44 0.76 1.43
N GLU A 44 -59.81 1.41 2.41
CA GLU A 44 -58.86 2.50 2.16
C GLU A 44 -57.62 1.99 1.43
N LEU A 45 -57.04 0.86 1.86
CA LEU A 45 -55.87 0.24 1.22
C LEU A 45 -56.14 -0.15 -0.24
N VAL A 46 -57.32 -0.69 -0.55
CA VAL A 46 -57.74 -1.03 -1.92
C VAL A 46 -57.88 0.21 -2.79
N ASP A 47 -58.57 1.26 -2.31
CA ASP A 47 -58.71 2.53 -3.04
C ASP A 47 -57.35 3.24 -3.24
N TYR A 48 -56.41 3.06 -2.30
CA TYR A 48 -55.05 3.61 -2.40
C TYR A 48 -54.19 2.88 -3.44
N MET A 49 -54.35 1.57 -3.62
CA MET A 49 -53.53 0.77 -4.55
C MET A 49 -53.98 0.86 -6.01
N ASP A 50 -55.22 1.26 -6.29
CA ASP A 50 -55.77 1.29 -7.65
C ASP A 50 -55.34 2.52 -8.50
N LYS A 51 -54.61 3.49 -7.93
CA LYS A 51 -54.31 4.79 -8.58
C LYS A 51 -52.83 5.22 -8.62
N GLY A 52 -51.87 4.35 -8.33
CA GLY A 52 -50.44 4.70 -8.46
C GLY A 52 -49.48 3.61 -8.03
N LEU A 53 -48.20 3.73 -8.40
CA LEU A 53 -47.16 2.76 -8.04
C LEU A 53 -46.64 3.07 -6.63
N THR A 54 -46.76 2.11 -5.71
CA THR A 54 -46.27 2.24 -4.33
C THR A 54 -45.00 1.42 -4.15
N VAL A 55 -43.95 2.05 -3.63
CA VAL A 55 -42.64 1.45 -3.34
C VAL A 55 -42.50 1.33 -1.83
N LEU A 56 -42.27 0.11 -1.33
CA LEU A 56 -41.99 -0.18 0.07
C LEU A 56 -40.48 -0.45 0.24
N ILE A 57 -39.88 0.11 1.28
CA ILE A 57 -38.50 -0.19 1.68
C ILE A 57 -38.56 -0.95 3.00
N THR A 58 -37.96 -2.14 3.03
CA THR A 58 -37.80 -2.91 4.26
C THR A 58 -36.32 -3.15 4.56
N ASP A 59 -35.98 -3.45 5.81
CA ASP A 59 -34.67 -4.00 6.16
C ASP A 59 -34.59 -5.52 5.89
N ASP A 60 -33.44 -6.11 6.22
CA ASP A 60 -33.13 -7.53 6.04
C ASP A 60 -33.96 -8.44 6.98
N GLN A 61 -34.67 -7.87 7.96
CA GLN A 61 -35.64 -8.55 8.84
C GLN A 61 -37.10 -8.29 8.41
N HIS A 62 -37.31 -7.70 7.23
CA HIS A 62 -38.60 -7.33 6.67
C HIS A 62 -39.35 -6.21 7.42
N GLN A 63 -38.70 -5.44 8.29
CA GLN A 63 -39.33 -4.26 8.89
C GLN A 63 -39.44 -3.12 7.89
N LEU A 64 -40.62 -2.49 7.78
CA LEU A 64 -40.85 -1.36 6.88
C LEU A 64 -40.09 -0.11 7.35
N LEU A 65 -39.03 0.26 6.61
CA LEU A 65 -38.21 1.44 6.84
C LEU A 65 -38.80 2.71 6.20
N GLY A 66 -39.67 2.56 5.19
CA GLY A 66 -40.35 3.68 4.56
C GLY A 66 -41.14 3.28 3.31
N PHE A 67 -41.95 4.20 2.80
CA PHE A 67 -42.63 4.01 1.52
C PHE A 67 -42.71 5.32 0.72
N ALA A 68 -42.78 5.17 -0.59
CA ALA A 68 -42.97 6.26 -1.53
C ALA A 68 -44.08 5.90 -2.51
N LYS A 69 -44.79 6.92 -3.00
CA LYS A 69 -45.79 6.72 -4.02
C LYS A 69 -45.54 7.64 -5.21
N LEU A 70 -45.60 7.02 -6.38
CA LEU A 70 -45.45 7.67 -7.66
C LEU A 70 -46.82 7.66 -8.36
N TYR A 71 -47.38 8.86 -8.52
CA TYR A 71 -48.72 9.06 -9.04
C TYR A 71 -48.69 9.68 -10.44
N PRO A 72 -49.20 9.01 -11.48
CA PRO A 72 -49.36 9.64 -12.79
C PRO A 72 -50.50 10.65 -12.76
N TRP A 73 -50.23 11.88 -13.19
CA TRP A 73 -51.24 12.92 -13.39
C TRP A 73 -51.76 12.84 -14.82
N MET A 74 -53.06 12.56 -14.96
CA MET A 74 -53.71 12.42 -16.25
C MET A 74 -54.62 13.61 -16.58
N VAL A 75 -54.51 14.11 -17.80
CA VAL A 75 -55.44 15.09 -18.38
C VAL A 75 -55.94 14.55 -19.71
N LYS A 76 -57.26 14.39 -19.87
CA LYS A 76 -57.88 13.80 -21.07
C LYS A 76 -57.24 12.46 -21.50
N ASN A 77 -57.03 11.55 -20.54
CA ASN A 77 -56.38 10.24 -20.72
C ASN A 77 -54.92 10.27 -21.21
N THR A 78 -54.22 11.40 -21.09
CA THR A 78 -52.77 11.49 -21.36
C THR A 78 -52.03 11.83 -20.05
N ILE A 79 -50.94 11.11 -19.76
CA ILE A 79 -50.07 11.42 -18.62
C ILE A 79 -49.31 12.72 -18.90
N LYS A 80 -49.36 13.66 -17.96
CA LYS A 80 -48.72 14.98 -18.07
C LYS A 80 -47.56 15.17 -17.10
N GLY A 81 -47.40 14.27 -16.15
CA GLY A 81 -46.33 14.30 -15.15
C GLY A 81 -46.59 13.28 -14.05
N TYR A 82 -45.60 13.09 -13.20
CA TYR A 82 -45.72 12.23 -12.03
C TYR A 82 -45.48 13.03 -10.76
N GLU A 83 -46.31 12.76 -9.76
CA GLU A 83 -46.11 13.27 -8.41
C GLU A 83 -45.46 12.22 -7.53
N PHE A 84 -44.35 12.62 -6.92
CA PHE A 84 -43.75 11.93 -5.81
C PHE A 84 -44.34 12.46 -4.51
N SER A 85 -45.14 11.63 -3.85
CA SER A 85 -45.55 11.87 -2.47
C SER A 85 -44.87 10.82 -1.60
N SER A 86 -43.96 11.30 -0.76
CA SER A 86 -43.22 10.47 0.17
C SER A 86 -43.59 10.79 1.60
N TRP A 87 -43.46 9.79 2.46
CA TRP A 87 -43.59 9.90 3.90
C TRP A 87 -42.35 10.56 4.56
N ILE A 88 -41.71 11.52 3.88
CA ILE A 88 -40.54 12.27 4.40
C ILE A 88 -40.90 13.09 5.65
N SER A 89 -42.19 13.22 5.98
CA SER A 89 -42.70 14.05 7.08
C SER A 89 -42.51 13.50 8.52
N LYS A 90 -42.03 12.27 8.73
CA LYS A 90 -41.86 11.73 10.10
C LYS A 90 -40.44 11.43 10.58
N TYR A 91 -39.47 11.10 9.71
CA TYR A 91 -38.10 10.74 10.14
C TYR A 91 -36.99 11.25 9.18
N PRO A 92 -36.64 12.55 9.24
CA PRO A 92 -35.73 13.18 8.28
C PRO A 92 -34.22 12.91 8.47
N ASN A 93 -33.80 12.20 9.52
CA ASN A 93 -32.38 12.14 9.95
C ASN A 93 -31.61 10.87 9.58
N ASN A 94 -32.19 9.93 8.81
CA ASN A 94 -31.64 8.57 8.73
C ASN A 94 -30.93 8.25 7.39
N GLY A 95 -30.64 9.24 6.54
CA GLY A 95 -30.03 9.03 5.21
C GLY A 95 -30.94 8.38 4.14
N ILE A 96 -32.00 7.67 4.58
CA ILE A 96 -33.00 6.99 3.75
C ILE A 96 -33.78 7.95 2.84
N GLY A 97 -33.97 9.21 3.24
CA GLY A 97 -34.70 10.21 2.44
C GLY A 97 -34.06 10.51 1.09
N LYS A 98 -32.71 10.55 1.01
CA LYS A 98 -31.98 10.69 -0.26
C LYS A 98 -32.17 9.45 -1.13
N GLN A 99 -32.03 8.28 -0.53
CA GLN A 99 -32.15 6.99 -1.23
C GLN A 99 -33.55 6.79 -1.82
N LEU A 100 -34.60 7.22 -1.12
CA LEU A 100 -35.98 7.20 -1.61
C LEU A 100 -36.18 8.12 -2.82
N VAL A 101 -35.61 9.32 -2.78
CA VAL A 101 -35.70 10.29 -3.88
C VAL A 101 -34.95 9.76 -5.11
N ASP A 102 -33.74 9.23 -4.94
CA ASP A 102 -32.93 8.66 -6.03
C ASP A 102 -33.65 7.46 -6.68
N LEU A 103 -34.21 6.56 -5.86
CA LEU A 103 -34.96 5.40 -6.34
C LEU A 103 -36.20 5.81 -7.17
N VAL A 104 -36.94 6.82 -6.72
CA VAL A 104 -38.13 7.28 -7.44
C VAL A 104 -37.76 8.03 -8.72
N CYS A 105 -36.69 8.82 -8.73
CA CYS A 105 -36.18 9.43 -9.96
C CYS A 105 -35.82 8.37 -11.00
N ASN A 106 -35.10 7.31 -10.60
CA ASN A 106 -34.73 6.20 -11.50
C ASN A 106 -35.95 5.43 -12.02
N LEU A 107 -36.94 5.21 -11.16
CA LEU A 107 -38.17 4.51 -11.51
C LEU A 107 -39.04 5.33 -12.47
N HIS A 108 -39.14 6.64 -12.26
CA HIS A 108 -39.78 7.57 -13.17
C HIS A 108 -39.11 7.59 -14.55
N ASP A 109 -37.78 7.65 -14.61
CA ASP A 109 -37.02 7.61 -15.87
C ASP A 109 -37.22 6.29 -16.63
N THR A 110 -37.50 5.19 -15.94
CA THR A 110 -37.82 3.91 -16.57
C THR A 110 -39.25 3.88 -17.14
N LEU A 111 -40.18 4.56 -16.48
CA LEU A 111 -41.60 4.53 -16.83
C LEU A 111 -41.99 5.55 -17.89
N ASP A 112 -41.51 6.80 -17.75
CA ASP A 112 -41.90 7.91 -18.62
C ASP A 112 -40.86 9.05 -18.55
N PRO A 113 -39.70 8.86 -19.21
CA PRO A 113 -38.53 9.73 -19.09
C PRO A 113 -38.72 11.14 -19.67
N ASP A 114 -39.80 11.42 -20.39
CA ASP A 114 -40.05 12.72 -21.03
C ASP A 114 -41.05 13.56 -20.24
N SER A 115 -41.81 12.95 -19.32
CA SER A 115 -42.74 13.64 -18.44
C SER A 115 -42.03 14.41 -17.29
N ASP A 116 -42.74 15.40 -16.73
CA ASP A 116 -42.27 16.15 -15.56
C ASP A 116 -42.42 15.33 -14.28
N LEU A 117 -41.46 15.45 -13.37
CA LEU A 117 -41.49 14.83 -12.05
C LEU A 117 -41.40 15.92 -10.97
N PHE A 118 -42.37 15.94 -10.07
CA PHE A 118 -42.47 16.94 -9.01
C PHE A 118 -42.95 16.34 -7.69
N ALA A 119 -42.66 17.02 -6.59
CA ALA A 119 -43.14 16.66 -5.26
C ALA A 119 -44.00 17.79 -4.69
N ILE A 120 -45.15 17.44 -4.11
CA ILE A 120 -46.01 18.39 -3.40
C ILE A 120 -45.83 18.16 -1.90
N ILE A 121 -45.44 19.21 -1.18
CA ILE A 121 -45.09 19.13 0.24
C ILE A 121 -45.81 20.23 0.99
N SER A 122 -46.35 19.94 2.18
CA SER A 122 -46.90 20.99 3.05
C SER A 122 -45.87 22.09 3.33
N SER A 123 -46.26 23.36 3.22
CA SER A 123 -45.33 24.50 3.28
C SER A 123 -44.73 24.72 4.67
N ASP A 124 -45.35 24.17 5.71
CA ASP A 124 -44.84 24.13 7.09
C ASP A 124 -43.78 23.03 7.31
N ASN A 125 -43.60 22.09 6.37
CA ASN A 125 -42.58 21.06 6.44
C ASN A 125 -41.23 21.57 5.89
N ILE A 126 -40.65 22.53 6.61
CA ILE A 126 -39.39 23.21 6.26
C ILE A 126 -38.24 22.21 6.08
N LYS A 127 -38.20 21.13 6.87
CA LYS A 127 -37.15 20.09 6.79
C LYS A 127 -37.20 19.32 5.49
N ALA A 128 -38.37 18.85 5.05
CA ALA A 128 -38.50 18.13 3.78
C ALA A 128 -38.13 19.03 2.58
N ILE A 129 -38.56 20.30 2.61
CA ILE A 129 -38.22 21.30 1.60
C ILE A 129 -36.71 21.56 1.58
N SER A 130 -36.06 21.68 2.74
CA SER A 130 -34.61 21.85 2.87
C SER A 130 -33.84 20.65 2.32
N THR A 131 -34.25 19.43 2.66
CA THR A 131 -33.63 18.20 2.17
C THR A 131 -33.72 18.10 0.65
N LEU A 132 -34.89 18.34 0.05
CA LEU A 132 -35.01 18.32 -1.41
C LEU A 132 -34.19 19.41 -2.09
N LYS A 133 -34.10 20.62 -1.50
CA LYS A 133 -33.22 21.67 -2.01
C LYS A 133 -31.74 21.27 -1.98
N LYS A 134 -31.27 20.62 -0.91
CA LYS A 134 -29.90 20.09 -0.82
C LYS A 134 -29.61 19.03 -1.88
N LEU A 135 -30.63 18.27 -2.29
CA LEU A 135 -30.53 17.30 -3.37
C LEU A 135 -30.59 17.95 -4.76
N GLY A 136 -30.85 19.27 -4.86
CA GLY A 136 -30.89 20.00 -6.13
C GLY A 136 -32.30 20.24 -6.67
N ALA A 137 -33.36 19.91 -5.92
CA ALA A 137 -34.73 20.26 -6.30
C ALA A 137 -34.98 21.76 -6.19
N THR A 138 -35.70 22.33 -7.15
CA THR A 138 -36.04 23.76 -7.16
C THR A 138 -37.53 23.98 -6.94
N LYS A 139 -37.90 25.06 -6.25
CA LYS A 139 -39.33 25.40 -6.08
C LYS A 139 -39.92 25.80 -7.43
N MET A 140 -41.07 25.24 -7.80
CA MET A 140 -41.76 25.59 -9.05
C MET A 140 -43.20 26.07 -8.81
N LYS A 141 -43.75 26.83 -9.76
CA LYS A 141 -45.19 27.09 -9.79
C LYS A 141 -45.92 25.77 -10.05
N TYR A 142 -47.08 25.59 -9.42
CA TYR A 142 -47.94 24.44 -9.70
C TYR A 142 -48.24 24.35 -11.20
N PRO A 143 -48.13 23.15 -11.81
CA PRO A 143 -48.70 22.94 -13.13
C PRO A 143 -50.18 23.33 -13.14
N HIS A 144 -50.66 23.92 -14.24
CA HIS A 144 -51.98 24.55 -14.28
C HIS A 144 -53.12 23.60 -13.91
N TYR A 145 -52.96 22.30 -14.20
CA TYR A 145 -53.90 21.21 -13.89
C TYR A 145 -53.93 20.79 -12.40
N VAL A 146 -52.90 21.12 -11.61
CA VAL A 146 -52.84 20.83 -10.15
C VAL A 146 -53.49 21.95 -9.33
N LYS A 147 -53.43 23.19 -9.85
CA LYS A 147 -53.82 24.42 -9.13
C LYS A 147 -55.29 24.47 -8.70
N ASN A 148 -56.20 23.83 -9.44
CA ASN A 148 -57.64 23.85 -9.15
C ASN A 148 -58.08 22.82 -8.09
N LEU A 149 -57.23 21.84 -7.76
CA LEU A 149 -57.56 20.74 -6.84
C LEU A 149 -57.07 20.97 -5.41
N LEU A 150 -56.05 21.81 -5.21
CA LEU A 150 -55.45 22.05 -3.90
C LEU A 150 -56.30 22.94 -2.97
N LYS A 151 -57.45 23.47 -3.43
CA LYS A 151 -58.49 24.18 -2.64
C LYS A 151 -57.94 25.08 -1.51
N GLY A 152 -56.87 25.84 -1.76
CA GLY A 152 -56.29 26.76 -0.78
C GLY A 152 -55.40 26.16 0.32
N LYS A 153 -55.01 24.88 0.22
CA LYS A 153 -54.03 24.28 1.14
C LYS A 153 -52.63 24.91 0.95
N PRO A 154 -51.90 25.22 2.03
CA PRO A 154 -50.59 25.86 1.95
C PRO A 154 -49.52 24.83 1.62
N GLU A 155 -49.46 24.37 0.38
CA GLU A 155 -48.45 23.42 -0.10
C GLU A 155 -47.37 24.11 -0.96
N THR A 156 -46.22 23.46 -1.12
CA THR A 156 -45.08 23.88 -1.93
C THR A 156 -44.75 22.78 -2.93
N CYS A 157 -44.70 23.14 -4.22
CA CYS A 157 -44.30 22.24 -5.30
C CYS A 157 -42.80 22.34 -5.58
N MET A 158 -42.11 21.21 -5.56
CA MET A 158 -40.67 21.07 -5.81
C MET A 158 -40.43 20.29 -7.10
N ASN A 159 -39.71 20.89 -8.05
CA ASN A 159 -39.30 20.29 -9.30
C ASN A 159 -38.09 19.35 -9.07
N LEU A 160 -38.24 18.08 -9.44
CA LEU A 160 -37.19 17.06 -9.31
C LEU A 160 -36.40 16.86 -10.62
N LYS A 161 -36.69 17.61 -11.68
CA LYS A 161 -36.04 17.51 -13.00
C LYS A 161 -34.57 17.93 -13.04
N ILE A 162 -34.07 18.66 -12.04
CA ILE A 162 -32.63 18.97 -11.94
C ILE A 162 -31.85 17.78 -11.34
N ILE A 163 -32.46 17.04 -10.40
CA ILE A 163 -31.93 15.75 -9.91
C ILE A 163 -31.82 14.74 -11.07
N LYS A 164 -32.79 14.76 -12.00
CA LYS A 164 -32.79 14.00 -13.26
C LYS A 164 -31.57 14.31 -14.15
N ASN A 165 -31.14 15.56 -14.24
CA ASN A 165 -29.97 15.94 -15.06
C ASN A 165 -28.64 15.61 -14.35
N LEU A 166 -28.59 15.74 -13.02
CA LEU A 166 -27.43 15.30 -12.23
C LEU A 166 -27.22 13.78 -12.33
N ASN A 167 -28.30 12.99 -12.25
CA ASN A 167 -28.21 11.52 -12.37
C ASN A 167 -28.06 11.04 -13.83
N LYS A 168 -28.63 11.74 -14.84
CA LYS A 168 -28.36 11.44 -16.26
C LYS A 168 -26.91 11.71 -16.66
N ASN A 169 -26.23 12.68 -16.06
CA ASN A 169 -24.80 12.93 -16.30
C ASN A 169 -23.89 11.95 -15.54
N ILE A 170 -24.41 11.21 -14.57
CA ILE A 170 -23.67 10.11 -13.92
C ILE A 170 -23.80 8.81 -14.73
N MET A 171 -24.90 8.60 -15.46
CA MET A 171 -25.11 7.37 -16.27
C MET A 171 -24.87 7.52 -17.77
N LYS A 172 -24.79 8.74 -18.33
CA LYS A 172 -24.35 8.96 -19.72
C LYS A 172 -22.89 9.39 -19.73
N ASN A 173 -22.06 8.47 -20.19
CA ASN A 173 -20.63 8.60 -20.48
C ASN A 173 -19.70 8.64 -19.27
N THR A 174 -19.45 7.45 -18.76
CA THR A 174 -18.07 7.01 -18.53
C THR A 174 -17.85 5.78 -19.40
N LYS A 175 -17.56 6.05 -20.68
CA LYS A 175 -17.07 5.00 -21.57
C LYS A 175 -15.61 4.79 -21.21
N ILE A 176 -15.30 3.65 -20.60
CA ILE A 176 -13.96 3.19 -20.20
C ILE A 176 -13.00 3.05 -21.41
N TYR A 177 -13.51 3.26 -22.63
CA TYR A 177 -12.75 3.39 -23.86
C TYR A 177 -13.50 4.31 -24.83
N GLU A 178 -13.11 5.59 -24.95
CA GLU A 178 -13.48 6.36 -26.15
C GLU A 178 -12.75 5.78 -27.36
N GLY A 179 -13.53 5.30 -28.33
CA GLY A 179 -13.06 4.59 -29.50
C GLY A 179 -14.22 4.18 -30.41
N ILE A 180 -13.97 3.24 -31.32
CA ILE A 180 -14.89 2.76 -32.37
C ILE A 180 -16.12 2.00 -31.80
N TYR A 181 -16.21 1.84 -30.48
CA TYR A 181 -17.22 1.02 -29.84
C TYR A 181 -18.60 1.70 -29.78
N THR A 182 -19.55 1.08 -30.47
CA THR A 182 -20.97 1.48 -30.46
C THR A 182 -21.74 0.93 -29.25
N LYS A 183 -21.22 -0.14 -28.63
CA LYS A 183 -21.69 -0.71 -27.35
C LYS A 183 -20.52 -0.66 -26.36
N GLY A 184 -20.78 -0.18 -25.14
CA GLY A 184 -19.75 -0.14 -24.08
C GLY A 184 -19.29 -1.54 -23.67
N PRO A 185 -18.18 -1.64 -22.90
CA PRO A 185 -17.72 -2.92 -22.35
C PRO A 185 -18.79 -3.57 -21.46
N ALA A 186 -18.73 -4.89 -21.33
CA ALA A 186 -19.57 -5.60 -20.38
C ALA A 186 -19.14 -5.21 -18.95
N LYS A 187 -20.09 -5.07 -18.03
CA LYS A 187 -19.80 -4.71 -16.63
C LYS A 187 -18.73 -5.60 -15.97
N ILE A 188 -18.72 -6.90 -16.31
CA ILE A 188 -17.73 -7.84 -15.80
C ILE A 188 -16.31 -7.54 -16.30
N THR A 189 -16.16 -6.98 -17.50
CA THR A 189 -14.87 -6.54 -18.04
C THR A 189 -14.33 -5.37 -17.23
N ASP A 190 -15.18 -4.39 -16.93
CA ASP A 190 -14.78 -3.22 -16.15
C ASP A 190 -14.40 -3.61 -14.71
N GLN A 191 -15.18 -4.51 -14.11
CA GLN A 191 -14.89 -5.05 -12.77
C GLN A 191 -13.61 -5.90 -12.72
N PHE A 192 -13.26 -6.56 -13.83
CA PHE A 192 -12.02 -7.34 -13.93
C PHE A 192 -10.79 -6.43 -14.06
N ILE A 193 -10.92 -5.30 -14.76
CA ILE A 193 -9.83 -4.34 -14.94
C ILE A 193 -9.65 -3.45 -13.70
N MET A 194 -10.75 -2.93 -13.16
CA MET A 194 -10.79 -2.05 -11.99
C MET A 194 -11.34 -2.80 -10.78
N ASP A 195 -10.57 -3.78 -10.32
CA ASP A 195 -10.89 -4.49 -9.10
C ASP A 195 -10.60 -3.62 -7.84
N PRO A 196 -11.01 -4.06 -6.63
CA PRO A 196 -10.74 -3.29 -5.41
C PRO A 196 -9.24 -3.05 -5.15
N THR A 197 -8.37 -3.98 -5.52
CA THR A 197 -6.91 -3.85 -5.36
C THR A 197 -6.39 -2.74 -6.26
N MET A 198 -6.71 -2.79 -7.55
CA MET A 198 -6.32 -1.78 -8.54
C MET A 198 -6.86 -0.41 -8.13
N THR A 199 -8.10 -0.31 -7.67
CA THR A 199 -8.70 0.94 -7.18
C THR A 199 -7.87 1.57 -6.06
N VAL A 200 -7.36 0.78 -5.12
CA VAL A 200 -6.49 1.27 -4.04
C VAL A 200 -5.16 1.77 -4.60
N LEU A 201 -4.55 1.04 -5.54
CA LEU A 201 -3.29 1.45 -6.17
C LEU A 201 -3.45 2.74 -6.98
N GLU A 202 -4.50 2.86 -7.78
CA GLU A 202 -4.80 4.07 -8.56
C GLU A 202 -5.03 5.29 -7.66
N ASN A 203 -5.67 5.13 -6.48
CA ASN A 203 -5.77 6.22 -5.50
C ASN A 203 -4.40 6.63 -4.95
N LYS A 204 -3.48 5.69 -4.71
CA LYS A 204 -2.11 6.00 -4.29
C LYS A 204 -1.32 6.74 -5.38
N LEU A 205 -1.58 6.44 -6.66
CA LEU A 205 -0.91 7.09 -7.80
C LEU A 205 -1.50 8.46 -8.13
N ALA A 206 -2.73 8.77 -7.71
CA ALA A 206 -3.43 10.01 -8.05
C ALA A 206 -2.64 11.31 -7.85
N PRO A 207 -1.95 11.55 -6.72
CA PRO A 207 -1.12 12.76 -6.58
C PRO A 207 0.00 12.83 -7.63
N TYR A 208 0.63 11.70 -7.92
CA TYR A 208 1.74 11.59 -8.88
C TYR A 208 1.27 11.79 -10.33
N TYR A 209 0.11 11.20 -10.68
CA TYR A 209 -0.49 11.43 -11.99
C TYR A 209 -0.91 12.89 -12.21
N VAL A 210 -1.43 13.55 -11.17
CA VAL A 210 -1.82 14.95 -11.28
C VAL A 210 -0.59 15.85 -11.43
N ILE A 211 0.49 15.62 -10.67
CA ILE A 211 1.71 16.45 -10.76
C ILE A 211 2.43 16.28 -12.11
N GLU A 212 2.53 15.06 -12.65
CA GLU A 212 3.06 14.87 -14.01
C GLU A 212 2.21 15.57 -15.06
N THR A 213 0.89 15.58 -14.87
CA THR A 213 -0.06 16.16 -15.81
C THR A 213 0.06 17.69 -15.80
N ILE A 214 0.31 18.28 -14.62
CA ILE A 214 0.66 19.69 -14.47
C ILE A 214 1.96 20.01 -15.21
N ALA A 215 3.03 19.22 -14.99
CA ALA A 215 4.32 19.43 -15.64
C ALA A 215 4.20 19.36 -17.18
N HIS A 216 3.48 18.35 -17.69
CA HIS A 216 3.24 18.19 -19.12
C HIS A 216 2.49 19.39 -19.71
N ASN A 217 1.40 19.82 -19.06
CA ASN A 217 0.59 20.94 -19.55
C ASN A 217 1.32 22.30 -19.49
N LEU A 218 2.22 22.48 -18.51
CA LEU A 218 3.11 23.63 -18.50
C LEU A 218 4.11 23.58 -19.68
N MET A 219 4.67 22.41 -19.98
CA MET A 219 5.58 22.23 -21.11
C MET A 219 4.88 22.49 -22.45
N THR A 220 3.69 21.92 -22.68
CA THR A 220 2.97 22.12 -23.95
C THR A 220 2.56 23.58 -24.15
N ALA A 221 2.22 24.29 -23.07
CA ALA A 221 1.96 25.73 -23.11
C ALA A 221 3.21 26.54 -23.48
N LYS A 222 4.38 26.23 -22.88
CA LYS A 222 5.67 26.85 -23.22
C LYS A 222 6.12 26.57 -24.66
N CYS A 223 5.77 25.42 -25.21
CA CYS A 223 6.01 25.07 -26.61
C CYS A 223 5.00 25.70 -27.58
N GLY A 224 3.97 26.40 -27.08
CA GLY A 224 2.91 26.98 -27.91
C GLY A 224 1.97 25.94 -28.54
N ILE A 225 1.96 24.71 -28.03
CA ILE A 225 1.09 23.62 -28.51
C ILE A 225 -0.33 23.83 -27.99
N VAL A 226 -0.47 24.15 -26.70
CA VAL A 226 -1.77 24.47 -26.08
C VAL A 226 -1.92 26.00 -26.00
N PRO A 227 -3.04 26.58 -26.46
CA PRO A 227 -3.29 28.02 -26.34
C PRO A 227 -3.17 28.50 -24.89
N LYS A 228 -2.46 29.61 -24.67
CA LYS A 228 -2.12 30.12 -23.31
C LYS A 228 -3.33 30.18 -22.37
N GLN A 229 -4.46 30.71 -22.84
CA GLN A 229 -5.66 30.86 -22.00
C GLN A 229 -6.29 29.51 -21.62
N ILE A 230 -6.25 28.53 -22.53
CA ILE A 230 -6.73 27.17 -22.27
C ILE A 230 -5.80 26.49 -21.26
N ALA A 231 -4.48 26.59 -21.46
CA ALA A 231 -3.48 26.05 -20.53
C ALA A 231 -3.67 26.58 -19.11
N LYS A 232 -3.96 27.89 -18.94
CA LYS A 232 -4.26 28.46 -17.62
C LYS A 232 -5.48 27.83 -16.95
N LYS A 233 -6.56 27.59 -17.70
CA LYS A 233 -7.77 26.95 -17.16
C LYS A 233 -7.48 25.51 -16.73
N ILE A 234 -6.76 24.76 -17.56
CA ILE A 234 -6.31 23.40 -17.26
C ILE A 234 -5.46 23.37 -15.99
N LEU A 235 -4.41 24.19 -15.91
CA LEU A 235 -3.50 24.20 -14.77
C LEU A 235 -4.21 24.59 -13.46
N LYS A 236 -5.14 25.55 -13.48
CA LYS A 236 -5.97 25.87 -12.31
C LYS A 236 -6.83 24.67 -11.87
N GLY A 237 -7.49 24.01 -12.82
CA GLY A 237 -8.30 22.82 -12.54
C GLY A 237 -7.48 21.68 -11.95
N LEU A 238 -6.29 21.43 -12.49
CA LEU A 238 -5.37 20.40 -12.00
C LEU A 238 -4.83 20.72 -10.60
N LEU A 239 -4.50 21.97 -10.28
CA LEU A 239 -4.09 22.36 -8.92
C LEU A 239 -5.18 22.07 -7.88
N GLU A 240 -6.45 22.30 -8.22
CA GLU A 240 -7.57 21.94 -7.34
C GLU A 240 -7.72 20.43 -7.17
N ILE A 241 -7.52 19.65 -8.24
CA ILE A 241 -7.57 18.18 -8.20
C ILE A 241 -6.39 17.64 -7.38
N LEU A 242 -5.19 18.22 -7.51
CA LEU A 242 -4.01 17.88 -6.72
C LEU A 242 -4.28 18.07 -5.23
N GLY A 243 -4.88 19.21 -4.86
CA GLY A 243 -5.31 19.45 -3.48
C GLY A 243 -6.26 18.36 -2.96
N LYS A 244 -7.16 17.84 -3.79
CA LYS A 244 -8.07 16.75 -3.39
C LYS A 244 -7.36 15.40 -3.29
N SER A 245 -6.45 15.08 -4.19
CA SER A 245 -5.77 13.78 -4.24
C SER A 245 -4.88 13.52 -3.02
N HIS A 246 -4.37 14.57 -2.36
CA HIS A 246 -3.60 14.40 -1.12
C HIS A 246 -4.45 14.03 0.12
N TYR A 247 -5.73 14.42 0.16
CA TYR A 247 -6.58 14.30 1.36
C TYR A 247 -7.79 13.37 1.18
N GLY A 248 -8.01 12.82 -0.01
CA GLY A 248 -9.19 12.00 -0.28
C GLY A 248 -9.02 11.04 -1.45
N ASN A 249 -9.90 10.05 -1.48
CA ASN A 249 -10.03 9.15 -2.62
C ASN A 249 -10.73 9.88 -3.75
N ILE A 250 -9.99 10.10 -4.85
CA ILE A 250 -10.52 10.76 -6.04
C ILE A 250 -10.85 9.78 -7.18
N ILE A 251 -10.63 8.48 -6.94
CA ILE A 251 -10.93 7.42 -7.91
C ILE A 251 -12.31 6.85 -7.64
N ASP A 252 -13.19 7.02 -8.61
CA ASP A 252 -14.40 6.24 -8.77
C ASP A 252 -14.11 5.07 -9.72
N PRO A 253 -14.16 3.81 -9.24
CA PRO A 253 -13.87 2.65 -10.09
C PRO A 253 -14.91 2.43 -11.19
N SER A 254 -16.09 3.08 -11.11
CA SER A 254 -17.07 3.06 -12.20
C SER A 254 -16.72 4.01 -13.35
N VAL A 255 -15.85 4.99 -13.09
CA VAL A 255 -15.30 5.89 -14.10
C VAL A 255 -14.15 5.22 -14.84
N GLY A 256 -13.28 4.53 -14.10
CA GLY A 256 -12.10 3.86 -14.62
C GLY A 256 -10.85 4.13 -13.77
N ASP A 257 -9.70 4.19 -14.42
CA ASP A 257 -8.40 4.41 -13.77
C ASP A 257 -8.20 5.88 -13.34
N VAL A 258 -7.00 6.20 -12.83
CA VAL A 258 -6.65 7.56 -12.42
C VAL A 258 -6.70 8.60 -13.53
N HIS A 259 -6.36 8.20 -14.76
CA HIS A 259 -6.33 9.07 -15.92
C HIS A 259 -7.74 9.52 -16.28
N GLU A 260 -8.68 8.57 -16.30
CA GLU A 260 -10.09 8.81 -16.62
C GLU A 260 -10.79 9.61 -15.53
N ASN A 261 -10.49 9.33 -14.26
CA ASN A 261 -11.06 10.07 -13.15
C ASN A 261 -10.63 11.54 -13.15
N VAL A 262 -9.37 11.82 -13.44
CA VAL A 262 -8.85 13.19 -13.50
C VAL A 262 -9.35 13.91 -14.76
N GLU A 263 -9.41 13.23 -15.90
CA GLU A 263 -10.01 13.76 -17.13
C GLU A 263 -11.48 14.13 -16.92
N LYS A 264 -12.27 13.24 -16.31
CA LYS A 264 -13.67 13.51 -15.98
C LYS A 264 -13.79 14.70 -15.05
N GLN A 265 -13.02 14.74 -13.96
CA GLN A 265 -13.06 15.84 -13.00
C GLN A 265 -12.65 17.18 -13.62
N LEU A 266 -11.70 17.17 -14.56
CA LEU A 266 -11.29 18.37 -15.28
C LEU A 266 -12.37 18.81 -16.27
N THR A 267 -12.95 17.88 -17.03
CA THR A 267 -14.06 18.12 -17.95
C THR A 267 -15.29 18.68 -17.24
N ASP A 268 -15.67 18.09 -16.11
CA ASP A 268 -16.77 18.59 -15.26
C ASP A 268 -16.55 20.06 -14.82
N LYS A 269 -15.29 20.52 -14.77
CA LYS A 269 -14.92 21.88 -14.35
C LYS A 269 -14.82 22.88 -15.49
N ILE A 270 -14.15 22.52 -16.59
CA ILE A 270 -13.80 23.47 -17.67
C ILE A 270 -14.43 23.12 -19.02
N GLY A 271 -15.28 22.09 -19.08
CA GLY A 271 -15.96 21.63 -20.29
C GLY A 271 -15.00 21.00 -21.30
N ASP A 272 -15.38 21.03 -22.57
CA ASP A 272 -14.68 20.38 -23.69
C ASP A 272 -13.22 20.88 -23.87
N GLU A 273 -12.89 22.07 -23.37
CA GLU A 273 -11.52 22.56 -23.35
C GLU A 273 -10.57 21.67 -22.53
N ALA A 274 -11.10 20.84 -21.62
CA ALA A 274 -10.32 19.84 -20.89
C ALA A 274 -9.57 18.89 -21.82
N GLY A 275 -10.12 18.54 -22.99
CA GLY A 275 -9.48 17.62 -23.94
C GLY A 275 -8.10 18.06 -24.43
N TRP A 276 -7.78 19.36 -24.35
CA TRP A 276 -6.44 19.87 -24.68
C TRP A 276 -5.36 19.32 -23.75
N PHE A 277 -5.69 18.88 -22.53
CA PHE A 277 -4.70 18.42 -21.56
C PHE A 277 -4.02 17.10 -21.94
N HIS A 278 -4.60 16.34 -22.87
CA HIS A 278 -4.09 15.07 -23.36
C HIS A 278 -3.19 15.21 -24.61
N VAL A 279 -3.08 16.41 -25.18
CA VAL A 279 -2.29 16.61 -26.41
C VAL A 279 -0.83 16.22 -26.20
N ALA A 280 -0.22 15.59 -27.21
CA ALA A 280 1.20 15.23 -27.23
C ALA A 280 1.65 14.27 -26.11
N ARG A 281 0.78 13.36 -25.65
CA ARG A 281 1.11 12.26 -24.73
C ARG A 281 0.19 11.05 -24.94
N SER A 282 0.46 9.94 -24.27
CA SER A 282 -0.37 8.72 -24.27
C SER A 282 -0.60 8.24 -22.84
N ARG A 283 -1.61 7.40 -22.61
CA ARG A 283 -1.71 6.70 -21.30
C ARG A 283 -0.48 5.81 -21.06
N ASN A 284 0.14 5.29 -22.12
CA ASN A 284 1.28 4.36 -22.01
C ASN A 284 2.51 5.00 -21.36
N ASP A 285 2.86 6.24 -21.70
CA ASP A 285 3.96 6.93 -21.05
C ASP A 285 3.54 7.54 -19.71
N GLN A 286 2.31 8.07 -19.61
CA GLN A 286 1.75 8.59 -18.34
C GLN A 286 1.82 7.57 -17.20
N THR A 287 1.29 6.37 -17.40
CA THR A 287 1.24 5.32 -16.35
C THR A 287 2.61 4.83 -15.88
N ILE A 288 3.69 5.12 -16.62
CA ILE A 288 5.05 4.78 -16.19
C ILE A 288 5.61 5.90 -15.31
N VAL A 289 5.24 7.15 -15.59
CA VAL A 289 5.78 8.32 -14.90
C VAL A 289 5.21 8.41 -13.49
N ASP A 290 3.90 8.29 -13.31
CA ASP A 290 3.24 8.34 -12.01
C ASP A 290 3.73 7.21 -11.11
N GLN A 291 3.86 6.00 -11.67
CA GLN A 291 4.46 4.85 -10.99
C GLN A 291 5.92 5.11 -10.64
N LYS A 292 6.74 5.65 -11.55
CA LYS A 292 8.14 5.98 -11.28
C LYS A 292 8.28 7.02 -10.17
N LEU A 293 7.45 8.06 -10.17
CA LEU A 293 7.45 9.09 -9.14
C LEU A 293 7.05 8.52 -7.77
N PHE A 294 6.01 7.68 -7.73
CA PHE A 294 5.62 6.93 -6.53
C PHE A 294 6.75 6.04 -6.01
N THR A 295 7.35 5.25 -6.90
CA THR A 295 8.45 4.34 -6.57
C THR A 295 9.67 5.09 -6.06
N LYS A 296 10.08 6.19 -6.72
CA LYS A 296 11.18 7.04 -6.25
C LYS A 296 10.93 7.58 -4.85
N LYS A 297 9.73 8.13 -4.60
CA LYS A 297 9.38 8.65 -3.26
C LYS A 297 9.43 7.54 -2.21
N SER A 298 8.85 6.39 -2.53
CA SER A 298 8.83 5.22 -1.64
C SER A 298 10.22 4.68 -1.36
N LEU A 299 11.11 4.66 -2.35
CA LEU A 299 12.51 4.26 -2.17
C LEU A 299 13.27 5.21 -1.25
N VAL A 300 13.06 6.53 -1.37
CA VAL A 300 13.64 7.50 -0.44
C VAL A 300 13.14 7.24 1.00
N ASP A 301 11.86 6.92 1.18
CA ASP A 301 11.33 6.57 2.49
C ASP A 301 11.91 5.24 3.03
N ILE A 302 12.13 4.26 2.16
CA ILE A 302 12.82 3.01 2.50
C ILE A 302 14.27 3.27 2.90
N PHE A 303 15.01 4.11 2.17
CA PHE A 303 16.36 4.51 2.55
C PHE A 303 16.38 5.22 3.91
N ASP A 304 15.39 6.07 4.21
CA ASP A 304 15.24 6.69 5.53
C ASP A 304 15.06 5.64 6.65
N GLU A 305 14.24 4.61 6.44
CA GLU A 305 14.07 3.52 7.41
C GLU A 305 15.30 2.61 7.52
N LEU A 306 15.98 2.34 6.41
CA LEU A 306 17.25 1.60 6.42
C LEU A 306 18.34 2.35 7.18
N ASN A 307 18.46 3.66 6.97
CA ASN A 307 19.39 4.51 7.73
C ASN A 307 19.13 4.43 9.24
N LYS A 308 17.86 4.31 9.68
CA LYS A 308 17.52 4.11 11.10
C LYS A 308 17.93 2.72 11.59
N LEU A 309 17.62 1.68 10.82
CA LEU A 309 17.99 0.31 11.11
C LEU A 309 19.51 0.15 11.24
N GLU A 310 20.27 0.69 10.29
CA GLU A 310 21.74 0.64 10.25
C GLU A 310 22.36 1.38 11.44
N LYS A 311 21.81 2.55 11.83
CA LYS A 311 22.23 3.24 13.06
C LYS A 311 22.01 2.37 14.30
N THR A 312 20.88 1.66 14.36
CA THR A 312 20.59 0.73 15.47
C THR A 312 21.55 -0.46 15.46
N LEU A 313 21.82 -1.06 14.30
CA LEU A 313 22.77 -2.16 14.15
C LEU A 313 24.18 -1.74 14.55
N LEU A 314 24.65 -0.56 14.11
CA LEU A 314 25.93 0.00 14.52
C LEU A 314 26.00 0.19 16.03
N LYS A 315 24.96 0.76 16.64
CA LYS A 315 24.89 0.93 18.10
C LYS A 315 24.95 -0.41 18.84
N LYS A 316 24.28 -1.45 18.33
CA LYS A 316 24.31 -2.80 18.91
C LYS A 316 25.67 -3.46 18.73
N ALA A 317 26.28 -3.30 17.56
CA ALA A 317 27.63 -3.76 17.27
C ALA A 317 28.64 -3.17 18.25
N GLU A 318 28.56 -1.87 18.52
CA GLU A 318 29.45 -1.19 19.49
C GLU A 318 29.17 -1.58 20.94
N MET A 319 27.89 -1.62 21.33
CA MET A 319 27.47 -1.98 22.69
C MET A 319 27.90 -3.39 23.08
N TYR A 320 27.89 -4.33 22.12
CA TYR A 320 28.10 -5.74 22.38
C TYR A 320 29.40 -6.32 21.81
N LYS A 321 30.34 -5.47 21.35
CA LYS A 321 31.62 -5.92 20.76
C LYS A 321 32.45 -6.81 21.69
N ASP A 322 32.30 -6.63 23.00
CA ASP A 322 33.02 -7.36 24.05
C ASP A 322 32.20 -8.53 24.63
N ILE A 323 30.91 -8.66 24.27
CA ILE A 323 30.06 -9.75 24.79
C ILE A 323 30.37 -11.03 24.03
N ILE A 324 31.14 -11.92 24.68
CA ILE A 324 31.58 -13.19 24.12
C ILE A 324 30.39 -14.12 23.92
N MET A 325 30.30 -14.73 22.75
CA MET A 325 29.29 -15.71 22.38
C MET A 325 29.89 -16.84 21.53
N PRO A 326 29.29 -18.02 21.47
CA PRO A 326 29.74 -19.03 20.52
C PRO A 326 29.40 -18.58 19.09
N GLY A 327 30.39 -18.64 18.19
CA GLY A 327 30.16 -18.62 16.75
C GLY A 327 29.61 -19.97 16.30
N PHE A 328 28.70 -19.96 15.33
CA PHE A 328 28.00 -21.16 14.88
C PHE A 328 28.31 -21.52 13.43
N THR A 329 28.53 -22.82 13.19
CA THR A 329 28.46 -23.43 11.85
C THR A 329 27.65 -24.71 11.95
N HIS A 330 26.71 -24.93 11.01
CA HIS A 330 25.75 -26.05 11.09
C HIS A 330 24.99 -26.13 12.43
N MET A 331 24.71 -24.98 13.05
CA MET A 331 24.12 -24.88 14.41
C MET A 331 24.95 -25.57 15.51
N ARG A 332 26.25 -25.74 15.29
CA ARG A 332 27.23 -26.23 16.27
C ARG A 332 28.21 -25.11 16.64
N SER A 333 28.57 -25.06 17.90
CA SER A 333 29.59 -24.13 18.41
C SER A 333 30.92 -24.41 17.71
N ALA A 334 31.48 -23.40 17.05
CA ALA A 334 32.65 -23.52 16.19
C ALA A 334 33.87 -22.83 16.79
N MET A 335 33.86 -21.50 16.85
CA MET A 335 34.91 -20.68 17.48
C MET A 335 34.26 -19.60 18.36
N PRO A 336 34.96 -19.08 19.36
CA PRO A 336 34.51 -17.90 20.10
C PRO A 336 34.26 -16.71 19.16
N SER A 337 33.20 -15.96 19.40
CA SER A 337 32.83 -14.75 18.67
C SER A 337 32.33 -13.70 19.66
N SER A 338 31.94 -12.52 19.19
CA SER A 338 31.20 -11.56 20.00
C SER A 338 29.82 -11.26 19.42
N PHE A 339 28.87 -10.91 20.28
CA PHE A 339 27.54 -10.53 19.83
C PHE A 339 27.57 -9.23 19.02
N GLY A 340 28.50 -8.33 19.32
CA GLY A 340 28.75 -7.15 18.50
C GLY A 340 29.28 -7.48 17.11
N PHE A 341 30.15 -8.49 16.96
CA PHE A 341 30.59 -8.97 15.64
C PHE A 341 29.43 -9.53 14.82
N TRP A 342 28.50 -10.25 15.46
CA TRP A 342 27.28 -10.72 14.80
C TRP A 342 26.40 -9.57 14.29
N TRP A 343 26.13 -8.54 15.11
CA TRP A 343 25.41 -7.34 14.66
C TRP A 343 26.13 -6.59 13.52
N GLN A 344 27.45 -6.44 13.63
CA GLN A 344 28.28 -5.82 12.61
C GLN A 344 28.15 -6.53 11.26
N SER A 345 28.05 -7.87 11.26
CA SER A 345 27.90 -8.64 10.02
C SER A 345 26.63 -8.32 9.25
N TYR A 346 25.52 -8.00 9.94
CA TYR A 346 24.27 -7.61 9.27
C TYR A 346 24.31 -6.15 8.82
N LEU A 347 24.95 -5.26 9.58
CA LEU A 347 25.19 -3.88 9.16
C LEU A 347 25.97 -3.85 7.83
N ASP A 348 27.08 -4.58 7.77
CA ASP A 348 27.95 -4.65 6.58
C ASP A 348 27.20 -5.21 5.36
N GLN A 349 26.43 -6.28 5.55
CA GLN A 349 25.59 -6.86 4.49
C GLN A 349 24.52 -5.88 3.97
N ILE A 350 23.84 -5.15 4.86
CA ILE A 350 22.78 -4.21 4.46
C ILE A 350 23.37 -2.99 3.74
N LEU A 351 24.48 -2.44 4.23
CA LEU A 351 25.18 -1.32 3.58
C LEU A 351 25.62 -1.70 2.15
N PHE A 352 26.16 -2.91 1.97
CA PHE A 352 26.52 -3.41 0.64
C PHE A 352 25.32 -3.45 -0.32
N ILE A 353 24.16 -3.95 0.13
CA ILE A 353 22.95 -3.97 -0.71
C ILE A 353 22.40 -2.57 -0.96
N ASN A 354 22.57 -1.64 -0.01
CA ASN A 354 22.18 -0.24 -0.19
C ASN A 354 22.96 0.46 -1.30
N ASP A 355 24.25 0.18 -1.47
CA ASP A 355 25.03 0.70 -2.60
C ASP A 355 24.49 0.23 -3.96
N VAL A 356 24.05 -1.04 -4.03
CA VAL A 356 23.42 -1.59 -5.24
C VAL A 356 22.05 -0.95 -5.48
N LEU A 357 21.20 -0.86 -4.45
CA LEU A 357 19.88 -0.24 -4.57
C LEU A 357 19.97 1.24 -4.93
N LYS A 358 20.96 1.97 -4.40
CA LYS A 358 21.26 3.36 -4.79
C LYS A 358 21.63 3.47 -6.26
N THR A 359 22.46 2.56 -6.77
CA THR A 359 22.82 2.52 -8.19
C THR A 359 21.57 2.30 -9.06
N ILE A 360 20.68 1.39 -8.63
CA ILE A 360 19.40 1.15 -9.31
C ILE A 360 18.51 2.40 -9.28
N PHE A 361 18.43 3.10 -8.14
CA PHE A 361 17.68 4.35 -8.02
C PHE A 361 18.18 5.40 -9.02
N GLU A 362 19.49 5.56 -9.17
CA GLU A 362 20.10 6.54 -10.08
C GLU A 362 19.83 6.23 -11.56
N VAL A 363 19.73 4.96 -11.96
CA VAL A 363 19.38 4.58 -13.35
C VAL A 363 17.86 4.57 -13.59
N TYR A 364 17.05 4.33 -12.55
CA TYR A 364 15.59 4.38 -12.63
C TYR A 364 15.07 5.83 -12.79
N ASP A 365 15.91 6.81 -12.48
CA ASP A 365 15.64 8.26 -12.44
C ASP A 365 15.51 8.95 -13.82
N TYR A 366 15.09 8.22 -14.86
CA TYR A 366 14.87 8.79 -16.18
C TYR A 366 13.39 8.93 -16.50
N CYS A 367 13.01 10.10 -17.04
CA CYS A 367 11.64 10.45 -17.35
C CYS A 367 11.19 9.82 -18.68
N PRO A 368 10.11 9.01 -18.72
CA PRO A 368 9.60 8.42 -19.95
C PRO A 368 8.62 9.34 -20.71
N LEU A 369 8.20 10.49 -20.16
CA LEU A 369 7.27 11.42 -20.84
C LEU A 369 7.82 11.85 -22.21
N GLY A 370 6.97 11.75 -23.23
CA GLY A 370 7.33 12.03 -24.61
C GLY A 370 7.58 10.77 -25.44
N ALA A 371 7.60 9.58 -24.82
CA ALA A 371 7.55 8.32 -25.53
C ALA A 371 6.20 8.09 -26.25
N GLY A 372 5.14 8.78 -25.82
CA GLY A 372 3.80 8.64 -26.37
C GLY A 372 3.34 7.19 -26.28
N ALA A 373 2.76 6.66 -27.35
CA ALA A 373 2.31 5.26 -27.36
C ALA A 373 3.45 4.23 -27.38
N SER A 374 4.68 4.65 -27.73
CA SER A 374 5.98 3.92 -27.82
C SER A 374 6.92 4.59 -28.85
N TYR A 375 6.39 5.46 -29.71
CA TYR A 375 7.08 5.91 -30.92
C TYR A 375 7.34 7.42 -30.94
N GLY A 376 7.25 8.06 -29.77
CA GLY A 376 7.25 9.52 -29.67
C GLY A 376 5.88 10.12 -29.97
N VAL A 377 5.87 11.42 -30.26
CA VAL A 377 4.66 12.20 -30.55
C VAL A 377 4.87 13.09 -31.77
N ASN A 378 3.79 13.41 -32.49
CA ASN A 378 3.81 14.24 -33.69
C ASN A 378 3.85 15.75 -33.38
N TRP A 379 4.55 16.14 -32.31
CA TRP A 379 4.59 17.50 -31.80
C TRP A 379 6.01 17.88 -31.42
N LYS A 380 6.36 19.17 -31.58
CA LYS A 380 7.65 19.72 -31.15
C LYS A 380 7.65 19.97 -29.63
N ILE A 381 7.59 18.89 -28.86
CA ILE A 381 7.71 18.91 -27.40
C ILE A 381 9.16 19.11 -26.96
N LYS A 382 9.36 19.41 -25.68
CA LYS A 382 10.68 19.49 -25.03
C LYS A 382 10.71 18.60 -23.79
N PRO A 383 11.00 17.30 -23.92
CA PRO A 383 11.00 16.34 -22.80
C PRO A 383 11.92 16.75 -21.64
N GLU A 384 12.97 17.52 -21.90
CA GLU A 384 13.88 18.02 -20.88
C GLU A 384 13.19 18.96 -19.90
N LEU A 385 12.16 19.70 -20.36
CA LEU A 385 11.38 20.59 -19.50
C LEU A 385 10.52 19.80 -18.51
N THR A 386 9.87 18.72 -18.97
CA THR A 386 9.06 17.86 -18.08
C THR A 386 9.94 17.04 -17.15
N ALA A 387 11.05 16.46 -17.64
CA ALA A 387 11.99 15.73 -16.81
C ALA A 387 12.53 16.60 -15.66
N LYS A 388 13.01 17.82 -15.97
CA LYS A 388 13.49 18.77 -14.96
C LYS A 388 12.40 19.19 -13.98
N ALA A 389 11.20 19.47 -14.48
CA ALA A 389 10.06 19.88 -13.65
C ALA A 389 9.63 18.80 -12.65
N LEU A 390 9.78 17.52 -13.02
CA LEU A 390 9.41 16.37 -12.18
C LEU A 390 10.58 15.80 -11.38
N GLY A 391 11.72 16.49 -11.37
CA GLY A 391 12.89 16.06 -10.60
C GLY A 391 13.54 14.76 -11.09
N PHE A 392 13.38 14.42 -12.37
CA PHE A 392 14.17 13.38 -13.04
C PHE A 392 15.49 13.98 -13.55
N SER A 393 16.54 13.17 -13.57
CA SER A 393 17.86 13.60 -14.08
C SER A 393 17.84 13.93 -15.57
N LYS A 394 17.11 13.17 -16.38
CA LYS A 394 16.98 13.38 -17.84
C LYS A 394 15.80 12.60 -18.45
N PRO A 395 15.39 12.92 -19.70
CA PRO A 395 14.49 12.08 -20.47
C PRO A 395 15.13 10.72 -20.83
N LEU A 396 14.30 9.71 -21.08
CA LEU A 396 14.74 8.47 -21.71
C LEU A 396 15.12 8.67 -23.18
N ASN A 397 16.11 7.90 -23.64
CA ASN A 397 16.68 8.05 -24.99
C ASN A 397 15.77 7.50 -26.10
N ASN A 398 14.91 6.52 -25.79
CA ASN A 398 14.15 5.79 -26.80
C ASN A 398 12.73 5.49 -26.28
N GLY A 399 11.71 5.93 -27.02
CA GLY A 399 10.32 5.76 -26.62
C GLY A 399 9.88 4.29 -26.55
N LEU A 400 10.39 3.44 -27.44
CA LEU A 400 10.02 2.02 -27.45
C LEU A 400 10.66 1.31 -26.25
N SER A 401 11.92 1.66 -25.93
CA SER A 401 12.59 1.21 -24.72
C SER A 401 11.83 1.63 -23.46
N ALA A 402 11.33 2.87 -23.40
CA ALA A 402 10.57 3.35 -22.26
C ALA A 402 9.33 2.49 -21.98
N ILE A 403 8.61 2.07 -23.03
CA ILE A 403 7.42 1.23 -22.88
C ILE A 403 7.79 -0.24 -22.66
N ASN A 404 8.77 -0.77 -23.39
CA ASN A 404 9.23 -2.16 -23.27
C ASN A 404 9.82 -2.47 -21.88
N ASN A 405 10.42 -1.49 -21.22
CA ASN A 405 11.06 -1.67 -19.91
C ASN A 405 10.08 -1.60 -18.73
N ARG A 406 8.79 -1.34 -18.97
CA ARG A 406 7.77 -1.36 -17.93
C ARG A 406 7.76 -2.73 -17.24
N GLY A 407 7.81 -2.76 -15.91
CA GLY A 407 8.01 -4.00 -15.14
C GLY A 407 9.46 -4.44 -15.05
N ILE A 408 10.20 -4.52 -16.16
CA ILE A 408 11.61 -4.98 -16.17
C ILE A 408 12.49 -4.12 -15.25
N GLU A 409 12.33 -2.79 -15.28
CA GLU A 409 13.05 -1.89 -14.37
C GLU A 409 12.60 -2.05 -12.91
N ASP A 410 11.31 -2.32 -12.69
CA ASP A 410 10.72 -2.52 -11.37
C ASP A 410 11.23 -3.82 -10.72
N ALA A 411 11.40 -4.88 -11.50
CA ALA A 411 11.97 -6.16 -11.05
C ALA A 411 13.37 -6.00 -10.44
N ASN A 412 14.20 -5.07 -10.94
CA ASN A 412 15.51 -4.80 -10.34
C ASN A 412 15.38 -4.24 -8.91
N ILE A 413 14.39 -3.37 -8.68
CA ILE A 413 14.09 -2.81 -7.36
C ILE A 413 13.53 -3.90 -6.43
N ILE A 414 12.52 -4.66 -6.89
CA ILE A 414 11.92 -5.74 -6.11
C ILE A 414 12.99 -6.77 -5.71
N SER A 415 13.93 -7.08 -6.61
CA SER A 415 15.03 -7.99 -6.35
C SER A 415 15.90 -7.54 -5.17
N GLN A 416 16.34 -6.28 -5.14
CA GLN A 416 17.16 -5.80 -4.01
C GLN A 416 16.37 -5.75 -2.71
N LEU A 417 15.10 -5.33 -2.74
CA LEU A 417 14.24 -5.35 -1.55
C LEU A 417 14.03 -6.79 -1.04
N ALA A 418 13.85 -7.76 -1.94
CA ALA A 418 13.74 -9.17 -1.59
C ALA A 418 15.02 -9.71 -0.92
N ILE A 419 16.19 -9.28 -1.40
CA ILE A 419 17.49 -9.63 -0.79
C ILE A 419 17.61 -9.03 0.61
N ILE A 420 17.29 -7.74 0.80
CA ILE A 420 17.27 -7.11 2.13
C ILE A 420 16.36 -7.89 3.07
N MET A 421 15.14 -8.20 2.64
CA MET A 421 14.17 -8.95 3.44
C MET A 421 14.65 -10.37 3.77
N THR A 422 15.43 -10.99 2.88
CA THR A 422 16.05 -12.31 3.12
C THR A 422 17.17 -12.21 4.17
N ILE A 423 17.96 -11.14 4.16
CA ILE A 423 18.95 -10.85 5.20
C ILE A 423 18.25 -10.65 6.56
N LEU A 424 17.17 -9.87 6.61
CA LEU A 424 16.38 -9.70 7.83
C LEU A 424 15.79 -11.02 8.30
N SER A 425 15.22 -11.82 7.40
CA SER A 425 14.72 -13.17 7.69
C SER A 425 15.76 -14.04 8.38
N LYS A 426 17.01 -14.04 7.91
CA LYS A 426 18.12 -14.79 8.54
C LYS A 426 18.43 -14.28 9.95
N MET A 427 18.48 -12.95 10.13
CA MET A 427 18.67 -12.34 11.45
C MET A 427 17.55 -12.73 12.42
N MET A 428 16.30 -12.75 11.94
CA MET A 428 15.15 -13.14 12.76
C MET A 428 15.22 -14.61 13.18
N GLU A 429 15.71 -15.50 12.31
CA GLU A 429 15.89 -16.91 12.64
C GLU A 429 16.87 -17.11 13.79
N ASP A 430 18.02 -16.42 13.75
CA ASP A 430 18.99 -16.42 14.84
C ASP A 430 18.34 -15.93 16.15
N LEU A 431 17.58 -14.83 16.13
CA LEU A 431 16.91 -14.29 17.31
C LEU A 431 15.81 -15.21 17.86
N ILE A 432 15.05 -15.89 16.99
CA ILE A 432 14.07 -16.90 17.39
C ILE A 432 14.77 -18.03 18.14
N ILE A 433 15.86 -18.55 17.59
CA ILE A 433 16.59 -19.67 18.20
C ILE A 433 17.25 -19.23 19.51
N TRP A 434 17.88 -18.06 19.53
CA TRP A 434 18.63 -17.56 20.69
C TRP A 434 17.74 -17.08 21.84
N SER A 435 16.46 -16.82 21.58
CA SER A 435 15.46 -16.51 22.60
C SER A 435 14.79 -17.76 23.18
N LEU A 436 15.10 -18.96 22.68
CA LEU A 436 14.63 -20.21 23.29
C LEU A 436 15.04 -20.25 24.78
N PRO A 437 14.16 -20.69 25.70
CA PRO A 437 14.50 -20.79 27.12
C PRO A 437 15.75 -21.63 27.42
N GLU A 438 16.03 -22.63 26.59
CA GLU A 438 17.18 -23.53 26.73
C GLU A 438 18.52 -22.85 26.38
N LEU A 439 18.52 -21.88 25.47
CA LEU A 439 19.70 -21.10 25.12
C LEU A 439 19.76 -19.81 25.93
N ASN A 440 18.65 -19.06 25.93
CA ASN A 440 18.46 -17.81 26.66
C ASN A 440 19.61 -16.81 26.43
N TYR A 441 20.11 -16.74 25.19
CA TYR A 441 21.19 -15.83 24.80
C TYR A 441 20.68 -14.41 24.64
N VAL A 442 19.44 -14.24 24.17
CA VAL A 442 18.83 -12.93 23.97
C VAL A 442 17.41 -12.88 24.55
N ALA A 443 17.03 -11.72 25.04
CA ALA A 443 15.65 -11.40 25.39
C ALA A 443 15.07 -10.41 24.35
N ILE A 444 13.88 -10.74 23.83
CA ILE A 444 13.08 -9.86 22.98
C ILE A 444 12.06 -9.17 23.88
N SER A 445 11.94 -7.84 23.77
CA SER A 445 11.02 -7.04 24.58
C SER A 445 9.56 -7.50 24.42
N GLU A 446 8.78 -7.43 25.51
CA GLU A 446 7.35 -7.74 25.55
C GLU A 446 6.51 -6.89 24.57
N GLU A 447 6.99 -5.69 24.22
CA GLU A 447 6.38 -4.83 23.18
C GLU A 447 6.33 -5.50 21.79
N TYR A 448 7.20 -6.50 21.56
CA TYR A 448 7.37 -7.18 20.27
C TYR A 448 7.23 -8.71 20.37
N THR A 449 6.68 -9.20 21.48
CA THR A 449 6.28 -10.60 21.62
C THR A 449 4.78 -10.69 21.89
N THR A 450 4.22 -11.89 21.76
CA THR A 450 2.81 -12.14 22.08
C THR A 450 2.67 -13.21 23.14
N GLY A 451 1.62 -13.12 23.94
CA GLY A 451 1.23 -14.18 24.87
C GLY A 451 0.53 -15.34 24.16
N SER A 452 0.37 -16.48 24.84
CA SER A 452 -0.56 -17.53 24.45
C SER A 452 -1.92 -17.35 25.11
N SER A 453 -2.99 -17.72 24.41
CA SER A 453 -4.36 -17.73 24.97
C SER A 453 -4.58 -18.78 26.07
N ILE A 454 -3.72 -19.82 26.16
CA ILE A 454 -3.85 -20.92 27.14
C ILE A 454 -2.64 -21.04 28.09
N MET A 455 -1.44 -20.65 27.66
CA MET A 455 -0.21 -20.77 28.45
C MET A 455 0.28 -19.39 28.92
N PRO A 456 0.04 -18.98 30.19
CA PRO A 456 0.35 -17.63 30.67
C PRO A 456 1.84 -17.28 30.69
N GLN A 457 2.72 -18.28 30.75
CA GLN A 457 4.18 -18.10 30.73
C GLN A 457 4.77 -17.99 29.31
N LYS A 458 3.98 -18.24 28.26
CA LYS A 458 4.51 -18.38 26.89
C LYS A 458 4.60 -17.00 26.21
N MET A 459 5.82 -16.56 25.93
CA MET A 459 6.13 -15.41 25.08
C MET A 459 6.59 -15.91 23.70
N ASN A 460 5.84 -15.58 22.65
CA ASN A 460 6.15 -15.99 21.29
C ASN A 460 6.85 -14.85 20.52
N PRO A 461 7.93 -15.13 19.77
CA PRO A 461 8.61 -14.15 18.94
C PRO A 461 7.87 -13.90 17.60
N ASP A 462 6.54 -13.71 17.64
CA ASP A 462 5.67 -13.61 16.46
C ASP A 462 6.11 -12.53 15.47
N ILE A 463 6.69 -11.43 15.97
CA ILE A 463 7.21 -10.36 15.11
C ILE A 463 8.39 -10.86 14.27
N CYS A 464 9.30 -11.64 14.84
CA CYS A 464 10.39 -12.28 14.10
C CYS A 464 9.83 -13.24 13.05
N GLU A 465 8.85 -14.06 13.41
CA GLU A 465 8.19 -15.00 12.49
C GLU A 465 7.49 -14.29 11.32
N LYS A 466 6.81 -13.17 11.62
CA LYS A 466 6.18 -12.34 10.60
C LYS A 466 7.19 -11.71 9.67
N ILE A 467 8.24 -11.04 10.19
CA ILE A 467 9.31 -10.45 9.38
C ILE A 467 9.91 -11.53 8.44
N LYS A 468 10.19 -12.72 8.97
CA LYS A 468 10.67 -13.87 8.18
C LYS A 468 9.70 -14.21 7.05
N SER A 469 8.41 -14.37 7.34
CA SER A 469 7.39 -14.69 6.34
C SER A 469 7.24 -13.61 5.26
N LYS A 470 7.43 -12.33 5.59
CA LYS A 470 7.26 -11.22 4.64
C LYS A 470 8.29 -11.25 3.50
N SER A 471 9.47 -11.83 3.73
CA SER A 471 10.47 -12.02 2.67
C SER A 471 9.93 -12.85 1.50
N SER A 472 9.12 -13.89 1.78
CA SER A 472 8.53 -14.75 0.75
C SER A 472 7.63 -14.00 -0.22
N LYS A 473 6.93 -12.97 0.27
CA LYS A 473 6.02 -12.16 -0.56
C LYS A 473 6.79 -11.33 -1.60
N LEU A 474 7.92 -10.74 -1.23
CA LEU A 474 8.74 -9.99 -2.18
C LEU A 474 9.40 -10.90 -3.21
N ILE A 475 9.84 -12.10 -2.79
CA ILE A 475 10.35 -13.13 -3.71
C ILE A 475 9.25 -13.54 -4.71
N ALA A 476 8.02 -13.76 -4.22
CA ALA A 476 6.88 -14.08 -5.08
C ALA A 476 6.54 -12.93 -6.04
N ASN A 477 6.55 -11.69 -5.56
CA ASN A 477 6.32 -10.51 -6.38
C ASN A 477 7.39 -10.35 -7.47
N LEU A 478 8.66 -10.63 -7.17
CA LEU A 478 9.74 -10.62 -8.17
C LEU A 478 9.47 -11.63 -9.28
N VAL A 479 9.09 -12.85 -8.92
CA VAL A 479 8.76 -13.90 -9.89
C VAL A 479 7.52 -13.50 -10.70
N HIS A 480 6.48 -12.98 -10.04
CA HIS A 480 5.26 -12.50 -10.69
C HIS A 480 5.58 -11.44 -11.74
N ASP A 481 6.36 -10.43 -11.38
CA ASP A 481 6.74 -9.32 -12.25
C ASP A 481 7.49 -9.82 -13.50
N ILE A 482 8.55 -10.62 -13.30
CA ILE A 482 9.35 -11.17 -14.40
C ILE A 482 8.51 -12.07 -15.31
N VAL A 483 7.64 -12.92 -14.73
CA VAL A 483 6.80 -13.85 -15.49
C VAL A 483 5.71 -13.12 -16.25
N ALA A 484 5.09 -12.08 -15.66
CA ALA A 484 4.09 -11.25 -16.33
C ALA A 484 4.67 -10.55 -17.57
N MET A 485 5.95 -10.17 -17.53
CA MET A 485 6.65 -9.57 -18.67
C MET A 485 7.25 -10.59 -19.64
N LYS A 486 7.37 -11.86 -19.26
CA LYS A 486 8.07 -12.87 -20.05
C LYS A 486 7.32 -13.18 -21.36
N GLY A 487 7.91 -12.77 -22.48
CA GLY A 487 7.41 -13.12 -23.81
C GLY A 487 6.30 -12.20 -24.30
N THR A 488 6.08 -11.05 -23.65
CA THR A 488 5.26 -9.97 -24.21
C THR A 488 5.91 -9.44 -25.49
N PRO A 489 5.14 -9.17 -26.56
CA PRO A 489 5.70 -8.52 -27.74
C PRO A 489 6.16 -7.09 -27.41
N SER A 490 7.02 -6.51 -28.25
CA SER A 490 7.45 -5.12 -28.10
C SER A 490 6.26 -4.15 -28.18
N GLY A 491 6.32 -3.08 -27.39
CA GLY A 491 5.27 -2.08 -27.24
C GLY A 491 4.50 -2.25 -25.94
N TYR A 492 3.38 -1.53 -25.83
CA TYR A 492 2.52 -1.63 -24.66
C TYR A 492 1.58 -2.83 -24.79
N ASN A 493 1.60 -3.68 -23.76
CA ASN A 493 0.65 -4.77 -23.57
C ASN A 493 0.03 -4.67 -22.18
N ARG A 494 -1.26 -5.03 -22.05
CA ARG A 494 -1.99 -4.89 -20.79
C ARG A 494 -1.43 -5.81 -19.69
N ASP A 495 -0.71 -6.86 -20.05
CA ASP A 495 0.07 -7.75 -19.17
C ASP A 495 0.94 -6.93 -18.19
N SER A 496 1.56 -5.84 -18.67
CA SER A 496 2.38 -4.94 -17.85
C SER A 496 1.60 -4.15 -16.78
N ALA A 497 0.27 -4.28 -16.67
CA ALA A 497 -0.49 -3.76 -15.54
C ALA A 497 -0.27 -4.59 -14.27
N GLU A 498 0.06 -5.88 -14.40
CA GLU A 498 0.34 -6.78 -13.28
C GLU A 498 1.61 -6.38 -12.50
N THR A 499 2.59 -5.78 -13.19
CA THR A 499 3.85 -5.35 -12.56
C THR A 499 3.65 -4.21 -11.58
N LYS A 500 2.67 -3.33 -11.83
CA LYS A 500 2.25 -2.26 -10.90
C LYS A 500 1.86 -2.84 -9.53
N ILE A 501 1.10 -3.94 -9.53
CA ILE A 501 0.67 -4.61 -8.30
C ILE A 501 1.91 -5.13 -7.54
N ALA A 502 2.83 -5.77 -8.25
CA ALA A 502 4.04 -6.34 -7.67
C ALA A 502 4.95 -5.28 -7.04
N ILE A 503 5.29 -4.21 -7.75
CA ILE A 503 6.20 -3.18 -7.24
C ILE A 503 5.61 -2.41 -6.07
N MET A 504 4.36 -1.95 -6.18
CA MET A 504 3.73 -1.15 -5.12
C MET A 504 3.53 -1.96 -3.84
N ALA A 505 3.09 -3.22 -3.96
CA ALA A 505 2.97 -4.10 -2.81
C ALA A 505 4.32 -4.44 -2.17
N SER A 506 5.40 -4.52 -2.95
CA SER A 506 6.75 -4.78 -2.45
C SER A 506 7.32 -3.58 -1.69
N LEU A 507 7.08 -2.36 -2.18
CA LEU A 507 7.50 -1.12 -1.52
C LEU A 507 6.82 -0.95 -0.16
N ASP A 508 5.49 -1.12 -0.09
CA ASP A 508 4.73 -1.03 1.17
C ASP A 508 5.20 -2.06 2.21
N GLU A 509 5.42 -3.30 1.76
CA GLU A 509 5.84 -4.41 2.60
C GLU A 509 7.26 -4.23 3.11
N ALA A 510 8.19 -3.81 2.26
CA ALA A 510 9.56 -3.51 2.65
C ALA A 510 9.62 -2.38 3.68
N LEU A 511 8.95 -1.25 3.39
CA LEU A 511 8.96 -0.08 4.26
C LEU A 511 8.48 -0.43 5.68
N SER A 512 7.31 -1.07 5.77
CA SER A 512 6.74 -1.44 7.07
C SER A 512 7.56 -2.50 7.80
N THR A 513 8.14 -3.46 7.08
CA THR A 513 8.95 -4.53 7.68
C THR A 513 10.30 -4.02 8.19
N ILE A 514 10.97 -3.13 7.46
CA ILE A 514 12.23 -2.51 7.90
C ILE A 514 11.99 -1.66 9.15
N ALA A 515 10.91 -0.87 9.16
CA ALA A 515 10.55 -0.03 10.31
C ALA A 515 10.31 -0.86 11.58
N ILE A 516 9.50 -1.91 11.51
CA ILE A 516 9.23 -2.77 12.68
C ILE A 516 10.47 -3.57 13.11
N THR A 517 11.31 -3.97 12.16
CA THR A 517 12.59 -4.64 12.46
C THR A 517 13.46 -3.71 13.30
N ASN A 518 13.67 -2.46 12.86
CA ASN A 518 14.44 -1.46 13.61
C ASN A 518 13.89 -1.24 15.02
N ALA A 519 12.57 -1.05 15.14
CA ALA A 519 11.91 -0.83 16.42
C ALA A 519 12.16 -2.00 17.39
N MET A 520 11.96 -3.23 16.93
CA MET A 520 12.17 -4.44 17.72
C MET A 520 13.63 -4.65 18.11
N ILE A 521 14.56 -4.67 17.13
CA ILE A 521 15.97 -5.00 17.42
C ILE A 521 16.63 -3.98 18.33
N SER A 522 16.16 -2.72 18.32
CA SER A 522 16.63 -1.68 19.24
C SER A 522 16.47 -2.09 20.72
N LYS A 523 15.47 -2.94 21.01
CA LYS A 523 15.10 -3.43 22.34
C LYS A 523 15.57 -4.85 22.64
N VAL A 524 16.28 -5.52 21.73
CA VAL A 524 16.86 -6.85 22.00
C VAL A 524 18.02 -6.70 23.00
N VAL A 525 18.01 -7.50 24.06
CA VAL A 525 19.02 -7.47 25.14
C VAL A 525 19.77 -8.79 25.18
N ALA A 526 21.10 -8.73 25.30
CA ALA A 526 21.94 -9.92 25.47
C ALA A 526 21.89 -10.46 26.90
N ASN A 527 22.10 -11.78 27.05
CA ASN A 527 22.40 -12.45 28.30
C ASN A 527 23.87 -12.92 28.28
N PRO A 528 24.81 -12.11 28.80
CA PRO A 528 26.24 -12.42 28.72
C PRO A 528 26.62 -13.75 29.40
N GLU A 529 25.98 -14.08 30.51
CA GLU A 529 26.30 -15.30 31.27
C GLU A 529 25.93 -16.57 30.48
N ALA A 530 24.75 -16.58 29.85
CA ALA A 530 24.33 -17.70 29.01
C ALA A 530 25.23 -17.84 27.78
N MET A 531 25.58 -16.73 27.13
CA MET A 531 26.47 -16.72 25.97
C MET A 531 27.89 -17.20 26.35
N LYS A 532 28.46 -16.75 27.47
CA LYS A 532 29.77 -17.21 27.99
C LYS A 532 29.77 -18.72 28.24
N LYS A 533 28.70 -19.26 28.83
CA LYS A 533 28.55 -20.71 29.03
C LYS A 533 28.56 -21.48 27.71
N GLY A 534 27.92 -20.95 26.67
CA GLY A 534 27.89 -21.56 25.33
C GLY A 534 29.24 -21.59 24.61
N VAL A 535 30.17 -20.71 24.97
CA VAL A 535 31.52 -20.61 24.36
C VAL A 535 32.44 -21.75 24.80
N ILE A 536 32.23 -22.32 25.99
CA ILE A 536 33.16 -23.28 26.59
C ILE A 536 33.52 -24.43 25.63
N SER A 537 32.54 -24.94 24.88
CA SER A 537 32.77 -26.05 23.95
C SER A 537 33.63 -25.69 22.72
N SER A 538 33.81 -24.41 22.39
CA SER A 538 34.59 -23.96 21.21
C SER A 538 36.02 -23.53 21.51
N LEU A 539 36.41 -23.48 22.79
CA LEU A 539 37.78 -23.12 23.22
C LEU A 539 38.90 -24.08 22.73
N PRO A 540 38.69 -25.41 22.59
CA PRO A 540 39.79 -26.34 22.28
C PRO A 540 40.56 -26.02 20.98
N THR A 541 39.93 -25.40 19.99
CA THR A 541 40.57 -25.08 18.70
C THR A 541 41.81 -24.21 18.87
N LYS A 542 41.77 -23.22 19.80
CA LYS A 542 42.91 -22.34 20.10
C LYS A 542 44.14 -23.11 20.61
N LEU A 543 43.94 -24.27 21.24
CA LEU A 543 45.06 -25.12 21.67
C LEU A 543 45.87 -25.64 20.49
N ALA A 544 45.21 -26.00 19.38
CA ALA A 544 45.91 -26.48 18.19
C ALA A 544 46.83 -25.38 17.64
N ASP A 545 46.33 -24.15 17.54
CA ASP A 545 47.11 -23.00 17.06
C ASP A 545 48.29 -22.68 17.98
N GLU A 546 48.11 -22.70 19.31
CA GLU A 546 49.22 -22.50 20.25
C GLU A 546 50.29 -23.60 20.12
N LEU A 547 49.90 -24.85 19.89
CA LEU A 547 50.84 -25.95 19.65
C LEU A 547 51.65 -25.77 18.37
N VAL A 548 51.02 -25.26 17.30
CA VAL A 548 51.72 -24.92 16.06
C VAL A 548 52.65 -23.73 16.28
N LYS A 549 52.12 -22.61 16.78
CA LYS A 549 52.86 -21.33 16.91
C LYS A 549 54.07 -21.46 17.84
N LYS A 550 53.94 -22.12 18.99
CA LYS A 550 54.98 -22.14 20.03
C LYS A 550 55.92 -23.33 19.94
N PHE A 551 55.44 -24.47 19.44
CA PHE A 551 56.20 -25.72 19.46
C PHE A 551 56.42 -26.31 18.07
N GLN A 552 55.99 -25.62 17.01
CA GLN A 552 56.17 -26.03 15.60
C GLN A 552 55.63 -27.45 15.32
N VAL A 553 54.58 -27.84 16.04
CA VAL A 553 53.87 -29.10 15.78
C VAL A 553 53.07 -28.93 14.49
N PRO A 554 53.19 -29.83 13.49
CA PRO A 554 52.35 -29.75 12.29
C PRO A 554 50.86 -29.73 12.64
N PHE A 555 50.08 -28.86 11.98
CA PHE A 555 48.68 -28.59 12.37
C PHE A 555 47.81 -29.86 12.48
N ARG A 556 47.96 -30.82 11.56
CA ARG A 556 47.20 -32.09 11.63
C ARG A 556 47.56 -32.93 12.84
N THR A 557 48.80 -32.86 13.31
CA THR A 557 49.24 -33.50 14.55
C THR A 557 48.71 -32.75 15.76
N ALA A 558 48.78 -31.40 15.77
CA ALA A 558 48.19 -30.57 16.82
C ALA A 558 46.67 -30.82 16.96
N HIS A 559 45.94 -30.90 15.84
CA HIS A 559 44.52 -31.24 15.82
C HIS A 559 44.24 -32.63 16.41
N LYS A 560 45.06 -33.65 16.11
CA LYS A 560 44.94 -34.98 16.73
C LYS A 560 45.17 -34.93 18.24
N ILE A 561 46.15 -34.14 18.70
CA ILE A 561 46.41 -33.91 20.13
C ILE A 561 45.20 -33.28 20.80
N VAL A 562 44.61 -32.24 20.21
CA VAL A 562 43.40 -31.59 20.74
C VAL A 562 42.23 -32.57 20.78
N GLY A 563 41.98 -33.29 19.70
CA GLY A 563 40.91 -34.32 19.65
C GLY A 563 41.10 -35.38 20.73
N LYS A 564 42.34 -35.85 20.95
CA LYS A 564 42.66 -36.79 22.02
C LYS A 564 42.48 -36.18 23.41
N THR A 565 42.89 -34.92 23.60
CA THR A 565 42.71 -34.17 24.86
C THR A 565 41.24 -34.09 25.24
N VAL A 566 40.38 -33.68 24.30
CA VAL A 566 38.92 -33.61 24.49
C VAL A 566 38.34 -35.00 24.75
N GLY A 567 38.85 -36.03 24.05
CA GLY A 567 38.45 -37.43 24.27
C GLY A 567 38.79 -37.96 25.67
N LEU A 568 39.95 -37.61 26.23
CA LEU A 568 40.38 -38.03 27.58
C LEU A 568 39.48 -37.49 28.69
N VAL A 569 38.74 -36.40 28.44
CA VAL A 569 37.77 -35.81 29.37
C VAL A 569 36.32 -36.06 28.96
N ASN A 570 36.07 -37.00 28.03
CA ASN A 570 34.74 -37.31 27.50
C ASN A 570 33.96 -36.07 27.03
N GLY A 571 34.65 -35.09 26.44
CA GLY A 571 34.04 -33.85 25.96
C GLY A 571 33.83 -32.76 27.02
N ASN A 572 34.10 -33.01 28.30
CA ASN A 572 34.02 -31.97 29.34
C ASN A 572 35.24 -31.03 29.28
N VAL A 573 35.16 -30.00 28.43
CA VAL A 573 36.26 -29.04 28.19
C VAL A 573 36.77 -28.38 29.48
N GLN A 574 35.90 -28.16 30.47
CA GLN A 574 36.32 -27.56 31.75
C GLN A 574 37.21 -28.47 32.60
N ALA A 575 37.22 -29.78 32.34
CA ALA A 575 38.07 -30.73 33.04
C ALA A 575 39.49 -30.82 32.43
N ILE A 576 39.79 -30.10 31.35
CA ILE A 576 41.10 -30.15 30.71
C ILE A 576 42.14 -29.43 31.57
N THR A 577 43.18 -30.17 31.97
CA THR A 577 44.35 -29.67 32.69
C THR A 577 45.61 -29.81 31.85
N VAL A 578 46.70 -29.15 32.26
CA VAL A 578 48.01 -29.28 31.60
C VAL A 578 48.49 -30.73 31.53
N ASP A 579 48.19 -31.55 32.54
CA ASP A 579 48.60 -32.95 32.59
C ASP A 579 47.82 -33.81 31.59
N ILE A 580 46.54 -33.51 31.37
CA ILE A 580 45.73 -34.17 30.35
C ILE A 580 46.25 -33.82 28.94
N VAL A 581 46.59 -32.56 28.70
CA VAL A 581 47.18 -32.14 27.42
C VAL A 581 48.54 -32.82 27.21
N LYS A 582 49.40 -32.84 28.24
CA LYS A 582 50.71 -33.55 28.18
C LYS A 582 50.54 -35.03 27.90
N LYS A 583 49.56 -35.68 28.54
CA LYS A 583 49.23 -37.09 28.26
C LYS A 583 48.83 -37.30 26.80
N ALA A 584 47.95 -36.46 26.26
CA ALA A 584 47.55 -36.52 24.85
C ALA A 584 48.74 -36.28 23.90
N ILE A 585 49.63 -35.34 24.23
CA ILE A 585 50.87 -35.11 23.48
C ILE A 585 51.73 -36.38 23.45
N ILE A 586 52.04 -36.96 24.62
CA ILE A 586 52.86 -38.17 24.71
C ILE A 586 52.25 -39.32 23.91
N GLU A 587 50.93 -39.54 24.00
CA GLU A 587 50.25 -40.61 23.25
C GLU A 587 50.27 -40.41 21.73
N ILE A 588 50.28 -39.16 21.23
CA ILE A 588 50.24 -38.88 19.78
C ILE A 588 51.62 -38.72 19.15
N ILE A 589 52.59 -38.12 19.84
CA ILE A 589 53.93 -37.83 19.29
C ILE A 589 55.07 -38.58 19.97
N GLY A 590 54.79 -39.38 21.01
CA GLY A 590 55.78 -40.21 21.71
C GLY A 590 56.81 -39.45 22.55
N LYS A 591 56.66 -38.12 22.71
CA LYS A 591 57.57 -37.27 23.50
C LYS A 591 56.81 -36.15 24.20
N ASN A 592 57.37 -35.62 25.29
CA ASN A 592 56.79 -34.49 26.00
C ASN A 592 57.16 -33.15 25.33
N LEU A 593 56.32 -32.14 25.52
CA LEU A 593 56.62 -30.75 25.15
C LEU A 593 56.70 -29.88 26.42
N PRO A 594 57.53 -28.82 26.45
CA PRO A 594 57.64 -27.93 27.61
C PRO A 594 56.41 -26.99 27.69
N LEU A 595 55.24 -27.58 27.94
CA LEU A 595 53.95 -26.89 28.07
C LEU A 595 53.79 -26.34 29.49
N SER A 596 53.57 -25.04 29.62
CA SER A 596 53.25 -24.40 30.91
C SER A 596 51.76 -24.55 31.25
N ALA A 597 51.45 -24.61 32.54
CA ALA A 597 50.06 -24.59 33.01
C ALA A 597 49.35 -23.30 32.60
N ASP A 598 50.06 -22.16 32.65
CA ASP A 598 49.54 -20.85 32.27
C ASP A 598 49.06 -20.80 30.82
N LEU A 599 49.78 -21.45 29.90
CA LEU A 599 49.36 -21.55 28.50
C LEU A 599 47.99 -22.24 28.39
N VAL A 600 47.88 -23.42 28.99
CA VAL A 600 46.66 -24.24 28.92
C VAL A 600 45.50 -23.51 29.60
N ASN A 601 45.74 -22.94 30.78
CA ASN A 601 44.74 -22.16 31.50
C ASN A 601 44.26 -20.94 30.70
N ASN A 602 45.16 -20.24 29.99
CA ASN A 602 44.80 -19.12 29.13
C ASN A 602 43.99 -19.55 27.89
N VAL A 603 44.30 -20.71 27.30
CA VAL A 603 43.53 -21.25 26.17
C VAL A 603 42.08 -21.54 26.56
N PHE A 604 41.88 -22.13 27.74
CA PHE A 604 40.56 -22.53 28.23
C PHE A 604 39.87 -21.47 29.13
N ASN A 605 40.45 -20.28 29.24
CA ASN A 605 39.80 -19.15 29.89
C ASN A 605 38.84 -18.45 28.93
N VAL A 606 37.54 -18.48 29.25
CA VAL A 606 36.48 -17.86 28.45
C VAL A 606 36.70 -16.34 28.31
N GLU A 607 37.21 -15.66 29.34
CA GLU A 607 37.41 -14.21 29.28
C GLU A 607 38.45 -13.80 28.22
N ASN A 608 39.41 -14.69 27.92
CA ASN A 608 40.46 -14.45 26.94
C ASN A 608 40.15 -15.07 25.57
N ALA A 609 38.89 -15.48 25.36
CA ALA A 609 38.50 -16.24 24.18
C ALA A 609 38.62 -15.43 22.88
N LEU A 610 38.53 -14.10 22.96
CA LEU A 610 38.62 -13.20 21.80
C LEU A 610 40.03 -12.61 21.57
N ASP A 611 40.95 -12.77 22.52
CA ASP A 611 42.27 -12.11 22.49
C ASP A 611 43.20 -12.62 21.38
N HIS A 612 42.90 -13.80 20.84
CA HIS A 612 43.73 -14.46 19.82
C HIS A 612 43.52 -13.93 18.40
N TYR A 613 42.50 -13.09 18.21
CA TYR A 613 42.22 -12.45 16.93
C TYR A 613 43.19 -11.29 16.70
N GLU A 614 43.87 -11.29 15.54
CA GLU A 614 44.99 -10.37 15.26
C GLU A 614 44.83 -9.57 13.96
N HIS A 615 43.70 -9.70 13.24
CA HIS A 615 43.50 -9.02 11.96
C HIS A 615 42.08 -8.44 11.78
N GLU A 616 41.93 -7.50 10.84
CA GLU A 616 40.62 -6.95 10.47
C GLU A 616 39.66 -8.01 9.92
N GLY A 617 38.36 -7.82 10.17
CA GLY A 617 37.32 -8.79 9.81
C GLY A 617 37.18 -9.97 10.78
N SER A 618 37.91 -9.95 11.90
CA SER A 618 37.78 -10.95 12.97
C SER A 618 36.92 -10.47 14.13
N ALA A 619 36.48 -11.40 14.98
CA ALA A 619 35.59 -11.13 16.11
C ALA A 619 36.27 -10.48 17.34
N GLY A 620 37.58 -10.23 17.27
CA GLY A 620 38.32 -9.55 18.35
C GLY A 620 37.79 -8.12 18.53
N PRO A 621 37.47 -7.66 19.76
CA PRO A 621 36.76 -6.39 19.97
C PRO A 621 37.45 -5.16 19.38
N LYS A 622 38.79 -5.15 19.38
CA LYS A 622 39.61 -4.12 18.73
C LYS A 622 39.33 -4.03 17.22
N TYR A 623 39.16 -5.17 16.55
CA TYR A 623 38.92 -5.26 15.11
C TYR A 623 37.46 -4.97 14.77
N VAL A 624 36.53 -5.43 15.61
CA VAL A 624 35.11 -5.04 15.53
C VAL A 624 34.98 -3.52 15.61
N GLN A 625 35.61 -2.87 16.60
CA GLN A 625 35.61 -1.41 16.73
C GLN A 625 36.20 -0.71 15.49
N LYS A 626 37.29 -1.26 14.92
CA LYS A 626 37.93 -0.69 13.73
C LYS A 626 36.98 -0.70 12.53
N ILE A 627 36.26 -1.81 12.32
CA ILE A 627 35.27 -1.91 11.24
C ILE A 627 34.04 -1.05 11.54
N ASN A 628 33.54 -0.98 12.78
CA ASN A 628 32.44 -0.07 13.14
C ASN A 628 32.77 1.39 12.81
N ASN A 629 34.02 1.82 13.05
CA ASN A 629 34.50 3.16 12.68
C ASN A 629 34.55 3.41 11.15
N LYS A 630 34.67 2.36 10.34
CA LYS A 630 34.60 2.44 8.89
C LYS A 630 33.14 2.53 8.44
N LEU A 631 32.31 1.60 8.90
CA LEU A 631 30.88 1.52 8.58
C LEU A 631 30.13 2.78 9.03
N SER A 632 30.53 3.41 10.14
CA SER A 632 29.93 4.67 10.60
C SER A 632 30.15 5.82 9.62
N LYS A 633 31.28 5.86 8.91
CA LYS A 633 31.55 6.87 7.87
C LYS A 633 30.72 6.62 6.62
N GLU A 634 30.61 5.37 6.19
CA GLU A 634 29.76 4.96 5.07
C GLU A 634 28.29 5.32 5.34
N LEU A 635 27.81 5.05 6.55
CA LEU A 635 26.45 5.41 6.98
C LEU A 635 26.20 6.93 6.97
N ILE A 636 27.18 7.77 7.32
CA ILE A 636 27.06 9.23 7.21
C ILE A 636 26.90 9.65 5.75
N ILE A 637 27.68 9.07 4.84
CA ILE A 637 27.62 9.35 3.40
C ILE A 637 26.24 8.96 2.85
N LEU A 638 25.74 7.77 3.21
CA LEU A 638 24.43 7.28 2.78
C LEU A 638 23.31 8.17 3.31
N ASN A 639 23.33 8.51 4.60
CA ASN A 639 22.32 9.37 5.23
C ASN A 639 22.27 10.77 4.59
N ASN A 640 23.43 11.35 4.23
CA ASN A 640 23.49 12.62 3.51
C ASN A 640 22.91 12.47 2.10
N TRP A 641 23.27 11.41 1.37
CA TRP A 641 22.72 11.14 0.04
C TRP A 641 21.19 10.97 0.09
N THR A 642 20.65 10.24 1.08
CA THR A 642 19.20 10.07 1.25
C THR A 642 18.50 11.41 1.50
N ALA A 643 19.07 12.24 2.39
CA ALA A 643 18.55 13.58 2.66
C ALA A 643 18.55 14.46 1.40
N ASP A 644 19.61 14.40 0.59
CA ASP A 644 19.69 15.12 -0.67
C ASP A 644 18.62 14.66 -1.67
N GLN A 645 18.37 13.35 -1.79
CA GLN A 645 17.30 12.85 -2.67
C GLN A 645 15.91 13.29 -2.19
N LYS A 646 15.67 13.27 -0.88
CA LYS A 646 14.43 13.76 -0.28
C LYS A 646 14.20 15.24 -0.58
N ASN A 647 15.22 16.07 -0.38
CA ASN A 647 15.17 17.50 -0.68
C ASN A 647 14.94 17.75 -2.17
N LYS A 648 15.62 17.01 -3.06
CA LYS A 648 15.42 17.13 -4.51
C LYS A 648 13.97 16.88 -4.94
N LEU A 649 13.31 15.86 -4.38
CA LEU A 649 11.91 15.56 -4.69
C LEU A 649 11.00 16.73 -4.27
N VAL A 650 11.14 17.20 -3.03
CA VAL A 650 10.35 18.33 -2.50
C VAL A 650 10.60 19.61 -3.29
N GLU A 651 11.86 19.98 -3.49
CA GLU A 651 12.23 21.18 -4.23
C GLU A 651 11.74 21.16 -5.68
N SER A 652 11.72 19.98 -6.33
CA SER A 652 11.25 19.86 -7.71
C SER A 652 9.76 20.16 -7.82
N GLU A 653 8.96 19.64 -6.88
CA GLU A 653 7.53 19.89 -6.80
C GLU A 653 7.24 21.36 -6.48
N GLU A 654 7.90 21.93 -5.47
CA GLU A 654 7.76 23.35 -5.12
C GLU A 654 8.09 24.27 -6.30
N LYS A 655 9.23 24.03 -6.97
CA LYS A 655 9.65 24.82 -8.16
C LYS A 655 8.65 24.71 -9.30
N LEU A 656 8.09 23.52 -9.54
CA LEU A 656 7.06 23.32 -10.55
C LEU A 656 5.79 24.11 -10.19
N LEU A 657 5.29 23.97 -8.97
CA LEU A 657 4.08 24.67 -8.53
C LEU A 657 4.26 26.20 -8.60
N ASP A 658 5.40 26.72 -8.16
CA ASP A 658 5.75 28.14 -8.29
C ASP A 658 5.75 28.62 -9.74
N GLU A 659 6.32 27.83 -10.64
CA GLU A 659 6.35 28.16 -12.06
C GLU A 659 4.94 28.15 -12.67
N VAL A 660 4.10 27.19 -12.28
CA VAL A 660 2.69 27.12 -12.68
C VAL A 660 1.92 28.34 -12.18
N TYR A 661 2.10 28.75 -10.92
CA TYR A 661 1.46 29.96 -10.39
C TYR A 661 1.89 31.22 -11.13
N LYS A 662 3.18 31.36 -11.46
CA LYS A 662 3.69 32.47 -12.28
C LYS A 662 3.07 32.46 -13.68
N PHE A 663 3.02 31.29 -14.33
CA PHE A 663 2.42 31.13 -15.65
C PHE A 663 0.94 31.51 -15.67
N ILE A 664 0.17 31.08 -14.65
CA ILE A 664 -1.24 31.40 -14.51
C ILE A 664 -1.48 32.92 -14.38
N LYS A 665 -0.61 33.61 -13.65
CA LYS A 665 -0.68 35.06 -13.42
C LYS A 665 -0.28 35.88 -14.66
N SER A 666 0.71 35.43 -15.44
CA SER A 666 1.18 36.09 -16.69
C SER A 666 0.19 35.96 -17.82
#